data_AF-A0A4Q5P1E9-F1
#
_entry.id   AF-A0A4Q5P1E9-F1
#
_cell.length_a   1.000
_cell.length_b   1.000
_cell.length_c   1.000
_cell.angle_alpha   90.00
_cell.angle_beta   90.00
_cell.angle_gamma   90.00
#
_symmetry.space_group_name_H-M   'P 1'
#
loop_
_entity.id
_entity.type
_entity.pdbx_description
1 polymer ?
#
loop_
_entity_poly.entity_id
_entity_poly.type
_entity_poly.pdbx_seq_one_letter_code
_entity_poly.pdbx_strand_id
1 'polypeptide(L)'
;LGVNTLWLMPFYPSPGRDDGYDIADYGSIHPDFGTMKDFKRFITEAKRRGLRVITELVINHTSDQHDWFKRARRSPAGSSARDWYVWSDNDKKYDGTRIIFTDTEKSNWTWDPEAKAYYWHRFFSHQPDLNFDNPRVVSAVVQVMKRWLDAGVDGFRLDAIPYLIERDGTNNENLPETHKVIKHLRAELDAYAPGRLLLAEANQWPEDVKEYFGDSDECHMAYHFPLMPRIYMALAQEDRFPITDIMRQTPDIPDNCQWAMFLRNHDELTLEMVTDVERDYLWSTYANDPRARINVGIRRRLAPLMDNDRRKIELLNSLLLSFPGTPIVYYGDEIGMGDNIYLGDRNGVRTPMQWAPDRNGGFSRADPARLYAPPIMDPVYGYESVNVESQSRSLASLLSATKRLIAVRKSTLAFGRGTMTFIRPENRTVLSYVRQLGDEVILCVANLSRAAQATELDLTPWKERVPLEMLGRTKFPPIGELPYMITLAPYGFYWFKLEKRDVSEHSQPSVVPEFETLVVPLGSTWMTLARTRSVFERDVLPPFLSRSRWYPERNARAIQPTLTSATPFALVGDNRPWLAFFETSQRGTTSRYVLPMQIDWVRFDRDRYNPKAFAAVRQGAREGTLLDVATDEIFISLLLHNLRTSVTVDEVEGSRLEFRPTKKLTDKPQHKLENIRAVETEQSNSTALVDNDYVVKIYRKLQPGINPEIEVGHFLTEIAGFANSPALYGSIELIEGDTRSAIAIVHAFVQNQGDAWTVSSGYLDRFVEKERLITGDDPHEMIEDQVAYLRYMTQTGLRVAEMQMALASRDDIAEFKPEATAASDIRLWTDEIVSRAEPVFSLLAQRRNNAAEQDRGLIDAVLALRNDLRDTLARLLPEDIDGLKIRHHGDFHLGQMLIVKDDIFIIDFEGEPRRPIEDRRRKAPAARDVAGLIRSIDYSATAALERAEKIAPDENGKLAAALTGWRDRAIDAFVEAYRETMTDKRLWPADAKAADDMLKFFLIEKAFYEIEYELAHRPDWLRVPLAGLLRILNGEPQESV
;
A
#
# COMPACT_ATOMS: atom_id res chain seq x y z
N LEU A 1 17.85 -8.12 -0.54
CA LEU A 1 17.83 -6.72 -1.02
C LEU A 1 16.64 -6.44 -1.94
N GLY A 2 16.35 -7.32 -2.91
CA GLY A 2 15.23 -7.11 -3.85
C GLY A 2 15.67 -6.84 -5.30
N VAL A 3 16.98 -6.85 -5.57
CA VAL A 3 17.57 -6.75 -6.91
C VAL A 3 17.18 -7.94 -7.79
N ASN A 4 17.18 -7.74 -9.11
CA ASN A 4 16.84 -8.78 -10.10
C ASN A 4 17.97 -9.06 -11.11
N THR A 5 19.01 -8.23 -11.14
CA THR A 5 20.11 -8.30 -12.10
C THR A 5 21.41 -7.91 -11.39
N LEU A 6 22.47 -8.68 -11.63
CA LEU A 6 23.82 -8.38 -11.17
C LEU A 6 24.63 -7.87 -12.36
N TRP A 7 25.22 -6.70 -12.22
CA TRP A 7 26.23 -6.20 -13.15
C TRP A 7 27.60 -6.41 -12.51
N LEU A 8 28.44 -7.21 -13.18
CA LEU A 8 29.80 -7.49 -12.74
C LEU A 8 30.80 -6.62 -13.52
N MET A 9 31.65 -5.92 -12.77
CA MET A 9 32.87 -5.28 -13.27
C MET A 9 33.82 -6.32 -13.92
N PRO A 10 34.88 -5.91 -14.64
CA PRO A 10 35.75 -6.85 -15.33
C PRO A 10 36.37 -7.87 -14.37
N PHE A 11 36.21 -9.15 -14.70
CA PHE A 11 36.80 -10.27 -13.95
C PHE A 11 37.74 -11.11 -14.83
N TYR A 12 38.17 -10.54 -15.94
CA TYR A 12 39.07 -11.14 -16.91
C TYR A 12 40.53 -11.05 -16.43
N PRO A 13 41.44 -11.94 -16.87
CA PRO A 13 42.87 -11.73 -16.71
C PRO A 13 43.29 -10.33 -17.15
N SER A 14 43.97 -9.62 -16.27
CA SER A 14 44.41 -8.23 -16.41
C SER A 14 45.63 -8.04 -15.49
N PRO A 15 46.57 -7.12 -15.82
CA PRO A 15 47.62 -6.74 -14.90
C PRO A 15 47.15 -5.80 -13.77
N GLY A 16 45.86 -5.40 -13.77
CA GLY A 16 45.22 -4.62 -12.72
C GLY A 16 45.64 -3.15 -12.69
N ARG A 17 46.13 -2.60 -13.82
CA ARG A 17 46.60 -1.21 -13.88
C ARG A 17 45.47 -0.21 -14.07
N ASP A 18 44.32 -0.69 -14.55
CA ASP A 18 43.03 0.01 -14.52
C ASP A 18 41.95 -0.92 -13.92
N ASP A 19 42.30 -1.62 -12.83
CA ASP A 19 41.40 -2.47 -12.04
C ASP A 19 40.58 -3.50 -12.86
N GLY A 20 41.18 -4.03 -13.92
CA GLY A 20 40.56 -5.06 -14.77
C GLY A 20 40.04 -4.56 -16.13
N TYR A 21 39.91 -3.24 -16.34
CA TYR A 21 39.51 -2.68 -17.65
C TYR A 21 40.61 -2.83 -18.71
N ASP A 22 41.87 -2.95 -18.28
CA ASP A 22 42.99 -3.36 -19.11
C ASP A 22 43.04 -4.89 -19.29
N ILE A 23 42.16 -5.42 -20.14
CA ILE A 23 41.99 -6.88 -20.34
C ILE A 23 43.18 -7.48 -21.11
N ALA A 24 43.79 -8.52 -20.55
CA ALA A 24 44.88 -9.29 -21.16
C ALA A 24 44.42 -10.61 -21.81
N ASP A 25 43.26 -11.15 -21.43
CA ASP A 25 42.61 -12.30 -22.09
C ASP A 25 41.09 -12.27 -21.89
N TYR A 26 40.31 -12.11 -22.96
CA TYR A 26 38.84 -12.13 -22.90
C TYR A 26 38.23 -13.53 -22.66
N GLY A 27 38.99 -14.61 -22.84
CA GLY A 27 38.48 -15.97 -22.81
C GLY A 27 38.43 -16.60 -21.42
N SER A 28 39.17 -16.07 -20.46
CA SER A 28 39.42 -16.71 -19.17
C SER A 28 38.93 -15.85 -17.99
N ILE A 29 38.99 -16.41 -16.79
CA ILE A 29 38.69 -15.71 -15.53
C ILE A 29 40.03 -15.34 -14.88
N HIS A 30 40.14 -14.15 -14.29
CA HIS A 30 41.31 -13.76 -13.51
C HIS A 30 41.53 -14.78 -12.38
N PRO A 31 42.76 -15.27 -12.15
CA PRO A 31 43.01 -16.32 -11.16
C PRO A 31 42.51 -15.98 -9.74
N ASP A 32 42.55 -14.72 -9.34
CA ASP A 32 42.08 -14.27 -8.02
C ASP A 32 40.55 -14.38 -7.84
N PHE A 33 39.78 -14.39 -8.93
CA PHE A 33 38.32 -14.56 -8.90
C PHE A 33 37.88 -16.02 -9.08
N GLY A 34 38.82 -16.93 -9.40
CA GLY A 34 38.58 -18.35 -9.53
C GLY A 34 38.66 -18.83 -10.98
N THR A 35 37.80 -19.80 -11.33
CA THR A 35 37.85 -20.49 -12.62
C THR A 35 36.56 -20.36 -13.41
N MET A 36 36.59 -20.72 -14.70
CA MET A 36 35.38 -20.82 -15.52
C MET A 36 34.34 -21.80 -14.94
N LYS A 37 34.77 -22.81 -14.17
CA LYS A 37 33.86 -23.72 -13.47
C LYS A 37 33.11 -23.00 -12.35
N ASP A 38 33.80 -22.14 -11.60
CA ASP A 38 33.20 -21.34 -10.52
C ASP A 38 32.22 -20.33 -11.10
N PHE A 39 32.56 -19.69 -12.22
CA PHE A 39 31.66 -18.78 -12.94
C PHE A 39 30.36 -19.47 -13.39
N LYS A 40 30.46 -20.65 -14.01
CA LYS A 40 29.26 -21.42 -14.41
C LYS A 40 28.40 -21.83 -13.22
N ARG A 41 29.03 -22.18 -12.08
CA ARG A 41 28.31 -22.44 -10.83
C ARG A 41 27.59 -21.17 -10.34
N PHE A 42 28.27 -20.02 -10.36
CA PHE A 42 27.68 -18.74 -10.01
C PHE A 42 26.46 -18.40 -10.88
N ILE A 43 26.56 -18.54 -12.21
CA ILE A 43 25.42 -18.33 -13.13
C ILE A 43 24.24 -19.26 -12.79
N THR A 44 24.52 -20.53 -12.49
CA THR A 44 23.48 -21.51 -12.13
C THR A 44 22.76 -21.08 -10.85
N GLU A 45 23.49 -20.67 -9.81
CA GLU A 45 22.92 -20.21 -8.54
C GLU A 45 22.18 -18.87 -8.67
N ALA A 46 22.64 -17.96 -9.52
CA ALA A 46 21.96 -16.71 -9.83
C ALA A 46 20.60 -16.98 -10.50
N LYS A 47 20.58 -17.81 -11.54
CA LYS A 47 19.34 -18.19 -12.24
C LYS A 47 18.35 -18.93 -11.33
N ARG A 48 18.83 -19.80 -10.44
CA ARG A 48 18.00 -20.47 -9.42
C ARG A 48 17.25 -19.48 -8.51
N ARG A 49 17.79 -18.28 -8.32
CA ARG A 49 17.20 -17.20 -7.51
C ARG A 49 16.49 -16.13 -8.36
N GLY A 50 16.28 -16.40 -9.65
CA GLY A 50 15.67 -15.44 -10.57
C GLY A 50 16.52 -14.20 -10.87
N LEU A 51 17.83 -14.26 -10.62
CA LEU A 51 18.77 -13.18 -10.92
C LEU A 51 19.33 -13.35 -12.34
N ARG A 52 19.32 -12.25 -13.10
CA ARG A 52 20.07 -12.13 -14.35
C ARG A 52 21.50 -11.66 -14.07
N VAL A 53 22.43 -11.97 -14.97
CA VAL A 53 23.83 -11.52 -14.87
C VAL A 53 24.24 -10.80 -16.15
N ILE A 54 24.70 -9.56 -16.02
CA ILE A 54 25.38 -8.83 -17.10
C ILE A 54 26.84 -8.59 -16.73
N THR A 55 27.71 -8.55 -17.72
CA THR A 55 29.16 -8.39 -17.52
C THR A 55 29.68 -7.25 -18.38
N GLU A 56 30.87 -6.74 -18.06
CA GLU A 56 31.55 -5.80 -18.95
C GLU A 56 31.93 -6.45 -20.28
N LEU A 57 31.84 -5.69 -21.36
CA LEU A 57 32.47 -5.99 -22.64
C LEU A 57 33.27 -4.75 -23.04
N VAL A 58 34.53 -4.70 -22.59
CA VAL A 58 35.49 -3.64 -22.90
C VAL A 58 36.01 -3.86 -24.31
N ILE A 59 35.51 -3.08 -25.26
CA ILE A 59 35.76 -3.31 -26.69
C ILE A 59 36.62 -2.23 -27.34
N ASN A 60 36.71 -1.04 -26.75
CA ASN A 60 37.53 0.03 -27.31
C ASN A 60 39.03 -0.33 -27.34
N HIS A 61 39.52 -0.97 -26.28
CA HIS A 61 40.95 -1.20 -26.08
C HIS A 61 41.21 -2.54 -25.39
N THR A 62 42.48 -2.94 -25.36
CA THR A 62 42.97 -4.09 -24.58
C THR A 62 44.14 -3.67 -23.70
N SER A 63 44.58 -4.50 -22.76
CA SER A 63 45.91 -4.33 -22.14
C SER A 63 47.03 -4.40 -23.18
N ASP A 64 48.10 -3.64 -22.96
CA ASP A 64 49.35 -3.78 -23.70
C ASP A 64 50.03 -5.15 -23.47
N GLN A 65 49.56 -5.90 -22.47
CA GLN A 65 49.94 -7.29 -22.20
C GLN A 65 49.10 -8.31 -22.96
N HIS A 66 48.04 -7.90 -23.66
CA HIS A 66 47.24 -8.79 -24.48
C HIS A 66 48.08 -9.39 -25.61
N ASP A 67 47.88 -10.68 -25.91
CA ASP A 67 48.66 -11.38 -26.94
C ASP A 67 48.49 -10.75 -28.33
N TRP A 68 47.34 -10.13 -28.58
CA TRP A 68 47.10 -9.33 -29.78
C TRP A 68 48.08 -8.17 -29.90
N PHE A 69 48.27 -7.35 -28.85
CA PHE A 69 49.18 -6.20 -28.88
C PHE A 69 50.65 -6.64 -28.93
N LYS A 70 51.02 -7.63 -28.11
CA LYS A 70 52.38 -8.24 -28.14
C LYS A 70 52.75 -8.73 -29.54
N ARG A 71 51.80 -9.34 -30.24
CA ARG A 71 51.97 -9.77 -31.63
C ARG A 71 52.01 -8.58 -32.60
N ALA A 72 51.12 -7.59 -32.44
CA ALA A 72 51.04 -6.41 -33.29
C ALA A 72 52.33 -5.57 -33.26
N ARG A 73 52.88 -5.31 -32.07
CA ARG A 73 54.10 -4.50 -31.91
C ARG A 73 55.33 -5.13 -32.56
N ARG A 74 55.40 -6.46 -32.62
CA ARG A 74 56.46 -7.26 -33.29
C ARG A 74 56.27 -7.45 -34.79
N SER A 75 55.08 -7.19 -35.30
CA SER A 75 54.74 -7.48 -36.69
C SER A 75 55.13 -6.30 -37.60
N PRO A 76 55.54 -6.56 -38.86
CA PRO A 76 55.85 -5.50 -39.81
C PRO A 76 54.69 -4.55 -40.06
N ALA A 77 54.98 -3.29 -40.37
CA ALA A 77 53.99 -2.28 -40.76
C ALA A 77 53.13 -2.77 -41.95
N GLY A 78 51.81 -2.55 -41.88
CA GLY A 78 50.83 -2.99 -42.90
C GLY A 78 50.53 -4.50 -42.92
N SER A 79 51.02 -5.26 -41.93
CA SER A 79 50.63 -6.66 -41.78
C SER A 79 49.30 -6.79 -41.03
N SER A 80 48.51 -7.83 -41.34
CA SER A 80 47.23 -8.04 -40.66
C SER A 80 47.35 -8.14 -39.13
N ALA A 81 48.48 -8.62 -38.59
CA ALA A 81 48.68 -8.69 -37.15
C ALA A 81 49.00 -7.32 -36.54
N ARG A 82 49.67 -6.43 -37.28
CA ARG A 82 49.93 -5.04 -36.90
C ARG A 82 48.64 -4.23 -36.82
N ASP A 83 47.77 -4.42 -37.81
CA ASP A 83 46.53 -3.64 -38.01
C ASP A 83 45.42 -3.98 -37.01
N TRP A 84 45.69 -4.75 -35.95
CA TRP A 84 44.75 -4.93 -34.83
C TRP A 84 44.65 -3.67 -33.96
N TYR A 85 45.65 -2.79 -34.03
CA TYR A 85 45.74 -1.55 -33.26
C TYR A 85 46.02 -0.38 -34.19
N VAL A 86 45.80 0.83 -33.70
CA VAL A 86 45.96 2.07 -34.47
C VAL A 86 47.40 2.58 -34.31
N TRP A 87 48.13 2.71 -35.43
CA TRP A 87 49.55 3.10 -35.46
C TRP A 87 49.78 4.37 -36.28
N SER A 88 50.82 5.12 -35.91
CA SER A 88 51.28 6.31 -36.65
C SER A 88 52.80 6.50 -36.53
N ASP A 89 53.41 7.08 -37.54
CA ASP A 89 54.85 7.43 -37.53
C ASP A 89 55.16 8.66 -36.66
N ASN A 90 54.13 9.46 -36.34
CA ASN A 90 54.21 10.63 -35.47
C ASN A 90 52.90 10.79 -34.65
N ASP A 91 52.91 11.71 -33.70
CA ASP A 91 51.81 12.01 -32.78
C ASP A 91 50.85 13.10 -33.30
N LYS A 92 50.86 13.42 -34.60
CA LYS A 92 50.12 14.56 -35.16
C LYS A 92 48.75 14.22 -35.74
N LYS A 93 48.41 12.93 -35.85
CA LYS A 93 47.08 12.49 -36.32
C LYS A 93 46.03 12.73 -35.25
N TYR A 94 44.78 12.95 -35.69
CA TYR A 94 43.64 13.16 -34.80
C TYR A 94 43.78 14.41 -33.90
N ASP A 95 44.44 15.45 -34.42
CA ASP A 95 44.60 16.73 -33.72
C ASP A 95 43.22 17.34 -33.37
N GLY A 96 43.12 17.92 -32.17
CA GLY A 96 41.86 18.43 -31.60
C GLY A 96 41.06 17.41 -30.76
N THR A 97 41.51 16.17 -30.65
CA THR A 97 40.91 15.18 -29.71
C THR A 97 41.27 15.50 -28.28
N ARG A 98 40.30 15.47 -27.36
CA ARG A 98 40.56 15.66 -25.93
C ARG A 98 41.28 14.45 -25.31
N ILE A 99 42.00 14.70 -24.22
CA ILE A 99 42.56 13.65 -23.35
C ILE A 99 41.56 13.42 -22.21
N ILE A 100 41.20 12.17 -21.95
CA ILE A 100 40.21 11.81 -20.91
C ILE A 100 40.88 11.84 -19.52
N PHE A 101 41.99 11.11 -19.35
CA PHE A 101 42.74 11.06 -18.09
C PHE A 101 43.82 12.14 -18.02
N THR A 102 43.37 13.39 -17.94
CA THR A 102 44.21 14.61 -17.96
C THR A 102 45.26 14.67 -16.86
N ASP A 103 45.02 14.00 -15.73
CA ASP A 103 45.94 14.02 -14.59
C ASP A 103 47.16 13.09 -14.80
N THR A 104 47.09 12.16 -15.76
CA THR A 104 48.12 11.13 -15.98
C THR A 104 48.71 11.19 -17.40
N GLU A 105 47.87 11.25 -18.42
CA GLU A 105 48.30 11.16 -19.82
C GLU A 105 48.53 12.55 -20.42
N LYS A 106 49.61 12.69 -21.19
CA LYS A 106 49.99 13.97 -21.85
C LYS A 106 49.58 14.02 -23.32
N SER A 107 49.27 12.87 -23.89
CA SER A 107 48.92 12.67 -25.29
C SER A 107 48.09 11.39 -25.40
N ASN A 108 47.26 11.29 -26.43
CA ASN A 108 46.58 10.05 -26.81
C ASN A 108 47.48 9.15 -27.70
N TRP A 109 48.72 9.57 -27.96
CA TRP A 109 49.73 8.80 -28.69
C TRP A 109 50.93 8.49 -27.79
N THR A 110 51.31 7.22 -27.71
CA THR A 110 52.52 6.76 -27.02
C THR A 110 53.47 6.06 -27.97
N TRP A 111 54.77 6.38 -27.88
CA TRP A 111 55.82 5.73 -28.67
C TRP A 111 56.12 4.32 -28.14
N ASP A 112 55.97 3.29 -28.99
CA ASP A 112 56.42 1.94 -28.67
C ASP A 112 57.83 1.68 -29.26
N PRO A 113 58.83 1.35 -28.42
CA PRO A 113 60.22 1.21 -28.85
C PRO A 113 60.49 -0.06 -29.68
N GLU A 114 59.67 -1.11 -29.55
CA GLU A 114 59.81 -2.36 -30.30
C GLU A 114 59.22 -2.19 -31.71
N ALA A 115 58.05 -1.57 -31.77
CA ALA A 115 57.29 -1.25 -32.97
C ALA A 115 57.86 -0.09 -33.78
N LYS A 116 58.69 0.76 -33.15
CA LYS A 116 59.24 2.01 -33.70
C LYS A 116 58.17 2.91 -34.33
N ALA A 117 57.02 3.00 -33.67
CA ALA A 117 55.88 3.80 -34.09
C ALA A 117 55.08 4.23 -32.85
N TYR A 118 54.27 5.27 -32.99
CA TYR A 118 53.27 5.63 -32.02
C TYR A 118 52.04 4.73 -32.16
N TYR A 119 51.41 4.38 -31.03
CA TYR A 119 50.08 3.76 -31.01
C TYR A 119 49.10 4.65 -30.27
N TRP A 120 47.83 4.55 -30.67
CA TRP A 120 46.73 5.32 -30.10
C TRP A 120 46.20 4.68 -28.82
N HIS A 121 45.82 5.53 -27.86
CA HIS A 121 45.08 5.15 -26.67
C HIS A 121 44.19 6.30 -26.20
N ARG A 122 42.91 6.05 -25.90
CA ARG A 122 42.02 7.06 -25.32
C ARG A 122 42.10 7.18 -23.81
N PHE A 123 42.51 6.08 -23.17
CA PHE A 123 42.68 5.94 -21.74
C PHE A 123 44.18 5.94 -21.41
N PHE A 124 44.63 5.08 -20.50
CA PHE A 124 46.05 5.00 -20.19
C PHE A 124 46.88 4.46 -21.36
N SER A 125 48.16 4.83 -21.41
CA SER A 125 49.13 4.34 -22.39
C SER A 125 49.22 2.81 -22.42
N HIS A 126 48.91 2.10 -21.33
CA HIS A 126 48.89 0.64 -21.30
C HIS A 126 47.56 0.01 -21.75
N GLN A 127 46.65 0.81 -22.29
CA GLN A 127 45.37 0.42 -22.89
C GLN A 127 45.36 0.80 -24.38
N PRO A 128 46.18 0.16 -25.24
CA PRO A 128 46.18 0.44 -26.67
C PRO A 128 44.81 0.15 -27.31
N ASP A 129 44.33 1.11 -28.10
CA ASP A 129 43.02 1.08 -28.75
C ASP A 129 43.00 0.09 -29.92
N LEU A 130 41.92 -0.68 -29.99
CA LEU A 130 41.66 -1.63 -31.06
C LEU A 130 41.25 -0.89 -32.34
N ASN A 131 41.76 -1.34 -33.48
CA ASN A 131 41.45 -0.74 -34.77
C ASN A 131 40.14 -1.31 -35.34
N PHE A 132 39.03 -0.61 -35.17
CA PHE A 132 37.71 -1.05 -35.67
C PHE A 132 37.52 -0.88 -37.19
N ASP A 133 38.41 -0.18 -37.90
CA ASP A 133 38.44 -0.22 -39.37
C ASP A 133 38.86 -1.61 -39.89
N ASN A 134 39.46 -2.45 -39.04
CA ASN A 134 39.82 -3.82 -39.36
C ASN A 134 38.65 -4.79 -39.06
N PRO A 135 38.01 -5.40 -40.07
CA PRO A 135 36.87 -6.29 -39.86
C PRO A 135 37.20 -7.55 -39.03
N ARG A 136 38.49 -7.92 -38.92
CA ARG A 136 38.93 -9.04 -38.05
C ARG A 136 38.79 -8.70 -36.57
N VAL A 137 38.96 -7.44 -36.19
CA VAL A 137 38.77 -6.96 -34.82
C VAL A 137 37.29 -7.07 -34.45
N VAL A 138 36.39 -6.55 -35.31
CA VAL A 138 34.94 -6.66 -35.12
C VAL A 138 34.51 -8.13 -34.98
N SER A 139 35.00 -9.02 -35.85
CA SER A 139 34.69 -10.44 -35.78
C SER A 139 35.18 -11.10 -34.47
N ALA A 140 36.36 -10.71 -33.99
CA ALA A 140 36.90 -11.21 -32.72
C ALA A 140 36.04 -10.77 -31.52
N VAL A 141 35.59 -9.51 -31.49
CA VAL A 141 34.69 -9.00 -30.46
C VAL A 141 33.36 -9.76 -30.46
N VAL A 142 32.78 -10.03 -31.64
CA VAL A 142 31.56 -10.86 -31.76
C VAL A 142 31.78 -12.27 -31.20
N GLN A 143 32.95 -12.87 -31.44
CA GLN A 143 33.27 -14.20 -30.89
C GLN A 143 33.40 -14.18 -29.36
N VAL A 144 34.01 -13.14 -28.79
CA VAL A 144 34.08 -12.94 -27.33
C VAL A 144 32.68 -12.85 -26.75
N MET A 145 31.80 -12.03 -27.34
CA MET A 145 30.40 -11.89 -26.94
C MET A 145 29.68 -13.26 -26.94
N LYS A 146 29.76 -14.01 -28.05
CA LYS A 146 29.13 -15.34 -28.19
C LYS A 146 29.61 -16.33 -27.13
N ARG A 147 30.92 -16.34 -26.83
CA ARG A 147 31.51 -17.21 -25.79
C ARG A 147 30.91 -16.97 -24.41
N TRP A 148 30.68 -15.71 -24.02
CA TRP A 148 30.11 -15.38 -22.71
C TRP A 148 28.61 -15.63 -22.64
N LEU A 149 27.89 -15.47 -23.75
CA LEU A 149 26.50 -15.89 -23.87
C LEU A 149 26.36 -17.41 -23.68
N ASP A 150 27.27 -18.20 -24.27
CA ASP A 150 27.31 -19.66 -24.07
C ASP A 150 27.64 -20.04 -22.61
N ALA A 151 28.40 -19.21 -21.90
CA ALA A 151 28.65 -19.36 -20.47
C ALA A 151 27.42 -19.01 -19.60
N GLY A 152 26.40 -18.39 -20.21
CA GLY A 152 25.08 -18.14 -19.62
C GLY A 152 24.84 -16.71 -19.16
N VAL A 153 25.68 -15.75 -19.56
CA VAL A 153 25.50 -14.31 -19.37
C VAL A 153 24.22 -13.83 -20.07
N ASP A 154 23.49 -12.91 -19.44
CA ASP A 154 22.20 -12.40 -19.92
C ASP A 154 22.32 -11.08 -20.71
N GLY A 155 23.51 -10.47 -20.74
CA GLY A 155 23.80 -9.28 -21.53
C GLY A 155 25.14 -8.64 -21.15
N PHE A 156 25.45 -7.51 -21.79
CA PHE A 156 26.72 -6.81 -21.62
C PHE A 156 26.53 -5.32 -21.39
N ARG A 157 27.34 -4.74 -20.49
CA ARG A 157 27.66 -3.31 -20.56
C ARG A 157 28.79 -3.14 -21.57
N LEU A 158 28.55 -2.32 -22.59
CA LEU A 158 29.57 -1.95 -23.55
C LEU A 158 30.30 -0.71 -23.01
N ASP A 159 31.56 -0.90 -22.66
CA ASP A 159 32.42 0.12 -22.08
C ASP A 159 33.08 0.97 -23.18
N ALA A 160 33.22 2.27 -22.93
CA ALA A 160 33.96 3.20 -23.77
C ALA A 160 33.48 3.29 -25.23
N ILE A 161 32.20 3.01 -25.50
CA ILE A 161 31.70 2.89 -26.87
C ILE A 161 31.71 4.17 -27.72
N PRO A 162 31.75 5.41 -27.18
CA PRO A 162 31.86 6.58 -28.04
C PRO A 162 33.15 6.67 -28.85
N TYR A 163 34.16 5.87 -28.49
CA TYR A 163 35.54 6.11 -28.91
C TYR A 163 36.07 5.10 -29.94
N LEU A 164 35.23 4.16 -30.43
CA LEU A 164 35.68 3.01 -31.23
C LEU A 164 36.36 3.34 -32.57
N ILE A 165 36.03 4.49 -33.19
CA ILE A 165 36.53 4.89 -34.51
C ILE A 165 37.11 6.29 -34.44
N GLU A 166 38.24 6.49 -35.13
CA GLU A 166 38.90 7.78 -35.27
C GLU A 166 39.00 8.25 -36.73
N ARG A 167 38.80 9.55 -36.95
CA ARG A 167 38.89 10.28 -38.23
C ARG A 167 39.57 11.62 -38.04
N ASP A 168 40.53 11.93 -38.92
CA ASP A 168 41.18 13.25 -38.94
C ASP A 168 40.15 14.38 -39.15
N GLY A 169 40.32 15.48 -38.42
CA GLY A 169 39.42 16.63 -38.48
C GLY A 169 38.12 16.49 -37.67
N THR A 170 37.99 15.45 -36.85
CA THR A 170 36.88 15.26 -35.92
C THR A 170 37.37 15.25 -34.48
N ASN A 171 36.45 15.27 -33.51
CA ASN A 171 36.76 15.06 -32.09
C ASN A 171 36.93 13.58 -31.71
N ASN A 172 36.73 12.65 -32.65
CA ASN A 172 36.84 11.19 -32.45
C ASN A 172 35.91 10.63 -31.37
N GLU A 173 34.71 11.21 -31.26
CA GLU A 173 33.63 10.73 -30.38
C GLU A 173 32.33 10.65 -31.19
N ASN A 174 31.49 9.64 -30.91
CA ASN A 174 30.16 9.49 -31.51
C ASN A 174 30.15 9.44 -33.05
N LEU A 175 31.22 8.94 -33.68
CA LEU A 175 31.30 8.93 -35.14
C LEU A 175 30.25 7.99 -35.76
N PRO A 176 29.68 8.31 -36.93
CA PRO A 176 28.69 7.44 -37.59
C PRO A 176 29.17 6.00 -37.82
N GLU A 177 30.47 5.81 -38.05
CA GLU A 177 31.09 4.49 -38.17
C GLU A 177 31.10 3.70 -36.86
N THR A 178 31.26 4.36 -35.72
CA THR A 178 31.12 3.76 -34.38
C THR A 178 29.70 3.18 -34.23
N HIS A 179 28.67 3.96 -34.56
CA HIS A 179 27.28 3.50 -34.55
C HIS A 179 27.05 2.31 -35.49
N LYS A 180 27.66 2.29 -36.68
CA LYS A 180 27.58 1.12 -37.59
C LYS A 180 28.16 -0.15 -36.96
N VAL A 181 29.27 -0.05 -36.23
CA VAL A 181 29.85 -1.19 -35.50
C VAL A 181 28.87 -1.68 -34.43
N ILE A 182 28.27 -0.77 -33.66
CA ILE A 182 27.31 -1.11 -32.59
C ILE A 182 26.05 -1.77 -33.18
N LYS A 183 25.50 -1.25 -34.28
CA LYS A 183 24.39 -1.90 -35.02
C LYS A 183 24.75 -3.32 -35.45
N HIS A 184 25.97 -3.53 -35.92
CA HIS A 184 26.42 -4.87 -36.29
C HIS A 184 26.51 -5.81 -35.07
N LEU A 185 27.06 -5.33 -33.94
CA LEU A 185 27.09 -6.10 -32.69
C LEU A 185 25.68 -6.45 -32.21
N ARG A 186 24.74 -5.50 -32.27
CA ARG A 186 23.34 -5.74 -31.93
C ARG A 186 22.69 -6.78 -32.83
N ALA A 187 22.87 -6.68 -34.14
CA ALA A 187 22.33 -7.64 -35.10
C ALA A 187 22.88 -9.06 -34.85
N GLU A 188 24.18 -9.19 -34.56
CA GLU A 188 24.81 -10.47 -34.21
C GLU A 188 24.28 -11.02 -32.88
N LEU A 189 24.04 -10.16 -31.88
CA LEU A 189 23.45 -10.55 -30.60
C LEU A 189 22.03 -11.08 -30.80
N ASP A 190 21.16 -10.31 -31.46
CA ASP A 190 19.75 -10.67 -31.65
C ASP A 190 19.61 -11.95 -32.48
N ALA A 191 20.48 -12.16 -33.47
CA ALA A 191 20.52 -13.38 -34.27
C ALA A 191 21.01 -14.61 -33.48
N TYR A 192 21.97 -14.42 -32.55
CA TYR A 192 22.59 -15.52 -31.81
C TYR A 192 21.81 -15.89 -30.53
N ALA A 193 21.38 -14.89 -29.77
CA ALA A 193 20.75 -15.04 -28.46
C ALA A 193 19.66 -13.98 -28.26
N PRO A 194 18.41 -14.25 -28.66
CA PRO A 194 17.32 -13.30 -28.49
C PRO A 194 17.00 -13.04 -27.01
N GLY A 195 16.60 -11.82 -26.69
CA GLY A 195 16.22 -11.41 -25.32
C GLY A 195 17.41 -11.10 -24.40
N ARG A 196 18.59 -10.83 -24.96
CA ARG A 196 19.80 -10.42 -24.23
C ARG A 196 19.98 -8.91 -24.28
N LEU A 197 20.69 -8.39 -23.28
CA LEU A 197 20.84 -6.94 -23.10
C LEU A 197 22.17 -6.41 -23.67
N LEU A 198 22.12 -5.23 -24.29
CA LEU A 198 23.29 -4.35 -24.49
C LEU A 198 23.02 -3.02 -23.77
N LEU A 199 23.92 -2.65 -22.86
CA LEU A 199 23.88 -1.41 -22.10
C LEU A 199 25.06 -0.52 -22.49
N ALA A 200 24.79 0.63 -23.08
CA ALA A 200 25.76 1.62 -23.49
C ALA A 200 26.30 2.43 -22.32
N GLU A 201 27.62 2.44 -22.14
CA GLU A 201 28.31 3.52 -21.44
C GLU A 201 28.70 4.63 -22.44
N ALA A 202 27.83 5.63 -22.55
CA ALA A 202 28.09 6.84 -23.32
C ALA A 202 27.89 8.06 -22.41
N ASN A 203 28.99 8.56 -21.82
CA ASN A 203 28.98 9.79 -21.04
C ASN A 203 29.03 11.01 -21.97
N GLN A 204 27.89 11.36 -22.57
CA GLN A 204 27.73 12.42 -23.57
C GLN A 204 26.51 13.30 -23.22
N TRP A 205 26.27 14.37 -23.99
CA TRP A 205 25.07 15.19 -23.86
C TRP A 205 23.79 14.41 -24.24
N PRO A 206 22.60 14.76 -23.72
CA PRO A 206 21.38 13.96 -23.92
C PRO A 206 21.05 13.62 -25.39
N GLU A 207 21.25 14.59 -26.29
CA GLU A 207 21.03 14.44 -27.72
C GLU A 207 21.95 13.40 -28.37
N ASP A 208 23.21 13.33 -27.93
CA ASP A 208 24.21 12.39 -28.44
C ASP A 208 24.00 10.99 -27.86
N VAL A 209 23.63 10.89 -26.57
CA VAL A 209 23.36 9.58 -25.94
C VAL A 209 22.17 8.89 -26.59
N LYS A 210 21.19 9.65 -27.09
CA LYS A 210 20.03 9.11 -27.79
C LYS A 210 20.43 8.29 -29.03
N GLU A 211 21.49 8.69 -29.73
CA GLU A 211 21.91 8.00 -30.97
C GLU A 211 22.31 6.55 -30.71
N TYR A 212 22.78 6.22 -29.50
CA TYR A 212 23.16 4.86 -29.11
C TYR A 212 21.98 3.89 -28.95
N PHE A 213 20.74 4.37 -29.01
CA PHE A 213 19.56 3.51 -29.14
C PHE A 213 19.28 3.14 -30.60
N GLY A 214 19.82 3.91 -31.55
CA GLY A 214 19.50 3.80 -32.97
C GLY A 214 18.00 3.92 -33.23
N ASP A 215 17.54 3.22 -34.26
CA ASP A 215 16.11 3.02 -34.54
C ASP A 215 15.64 1.73 -33.86
N SER A 216 15.99 1.56 -32.59
CA SER A 216 15.85 0.30 -31.82
C SER A 216 16.84 -0.80 -32.20
N ASP A 217 17.84 -0.48 -33.00
CA ASP A 217 18.79 -1.41 -33.64
C ASP A 217 20.24 -1.28 -33.15
N GLU A 218 20.49 -0.52 -32.07
CA GLU A 218 21.79 -0.42 -31.39
C GLU A 218 21.73 -0.98 -29.96
N CYS A 219 21.93 -0.16 -28.93
CA CYS A 219 21.86 -0.61 -27.54
C CYS A 219 20.41 -0.62 -27.04
N HIS A 220 20.10 -1.60 -26.21
CA HIS A 220 18.79 -1.69 -25.56
C HIS A 220 18.66 -0.67 -24.42
N MET A 221 19.78 -0.36 -23.78
CA MET A 221 19.86 0.56 -22.67
C MET A 221 21.05 1.49 -22.81
N ALA A 222 20.96 2.69 -22.24
CA ALA A 222 22.08 3.61 -22.08
C ALA A 222 22.01 4.26 -20.70
N TYR A 223 23.18 4.57 -20.11
CA TYR A 223 23.23 5.33 -18.86
C TYR A 223 22.71 6.75 -19.04
N HIS A 224 21.87 7.20 -18.12
CA HIS A 224 21.40 8.58 -18.11
C HIS A 224 22.40 9.52 -17.41
N PHE A 225 23.63 9.57 -17.92
CA PHE A 225 24.71 10.43 -17.40
C PHE A 225 24.31 11.91 -17.24
N PRO A 226 23.60 12.55 -18.17
CA PRO A 226 23.26 13.97 -18.05
C PRO A 226 22.46 14.32 -16.79
N LEU A 227 21.56 13.44 -16.36
CA LEU A 227 20.68 13.68 -15.23
C LEU A 227 21.40 13.55 -13.88
N MET A 228 22.35 12.61 -13.78
CA MET A 228 23.00 12.27 -12.51
C MET A 228 23.60 13.49 -11.79
N PRO A 229 24.45 14.34 -12.42
CA PRO A 229 24.99 15.54 -11.77
C PRO A 229 23.93 16.57 -11.40
N ARG A 230 22.84 16.66 -12.18
CA ARG A 230 21.75 17.63 -11.94
C ARG A 230 20.91 17.27 -10.73
N ILE A 231 20.85 16.00 -10.33
CA ILE A 231 20.22 15.59 -9.06
C ILE A 231 21.00 16.18 -7.88
N TYR A 232 22.33 16.06 -7.87
CA TYR A 232 23.18 16.65 -6.83
C TYR A 232 23.08 18.18 -6.84
N MET A 233 23.13 18.79 -8.02
CA MET A 233 23.02 20.24 -8.14
C MET A 233 21.66 20.77 -7.64
N ALA A 234 20.55 20.10 -7.98
CA ALA A 234 19.21 20.48 -7.53
C ALA A 234 19.07 20.40 -6.01
N LEU A 235 19.67 19.38 -5.39
CA LEU A 235 19.70 19.26 -3.93
C LEU A 235 20.52 20.38 -3.28
N ALA A 236 21.71 20.67 -3.81
CA ALA A 236 22.59 21.72 -3.30
C ALA A 236 21.99 23.12 -3.42
N GLN A 237 21.29 23.39 -4.53
CA GLN A 237 20.62 24.66 -4.80
C GLN A 237 19.25 24.79 -4.11
N GLU A 238 18.73 23.69 -3.55
CA GLU A 238 17.34 23.56 -3.10
C GLU A 238 16.33 24.00 -4.19
N ASP A 239 16.62 23.71 -5.45
CA ASP A 239 15.79 24.10 -6.60
C ASP A 239 15.63 22.91 -7.56
N ARG A 240 14.38 22.59 -7.93
CA ARG A 240 14.07 21.52 -8.89
C ARG A 240 14.50 21.81 -10.33
N PHE A 241 14.83 23.06 -10.64
CA PHE A 241 15.10 23.50 -12.00
C PHE A 241 16.14 22.65 -12.74
N PRO A 242 17.34 22.35 -12.20
CA PRO A 242 18.35 21.55 -12.90
C PRO A 242 17.83 20.19 -13.38
N ILE A 243 17.05 19.49 -12.55
CA ILE A 243 16.42 18.22 -12.90
C ILE A 243 15.38 18.44 -14.00
N THR A 244 14.46 19.39 -13.82
CA THR A 244 13.37 19.58 -14.80
C THR A 244 13.83 20.15 -16.13
N ASP A 245 15.00 20.80 -16.18
CA ASP A 245 15.58 21.37 -17.38
C ASP A 245 16.28 20.28 -18.20
N ILE A 246 17.16 19.49 -17.58
CA ILE A 246 17.84 18.40 -18.29
C ILE A 246 16.88 17.31 -18.77
N MET A 247 15.84 17.01 -17.98
CA MET A 247 14.79 16.06 -18.37
C MET A 247 13.93 16.57 -19.54
N ARG A 248 13.83 17.89 -19.75
CA ARG A 248 13.14 18.48 -20.91
C ARG A 248 13.98 18.46 -22.18
N GLN A 249 15.30 18.52 -22.03
CA GLN A 249 16.26 18.43 -23.13
C GLN A 249 16.52 16.97 -23.53
N THR A 250 16.24 16.02 -22.64
CA THR A 250 16.39 14.59 -22.92
C THR A 250 15.32 14.14 -23.91
N PRO A 251 15.69 13.69 -25.12
CA PRO A 251 14.74 13.29 -26.14
C PRO A 251 14.04 11.97 -25.80
N ASP A 252 12.88 11.76 -26.42
CA ASP A 252 12.20 10.46 -26.38
C ASP A 252 13.09 9.37 -27.02
N ILE A 253 13.02 8.17 -26.44
CA ILE A 253 13.74 6.98 -26.88
C ILE A 253 12.77 5.97 -27.50
N PRO A 254 13.24 5.01 -28.33
CA PRO A 254 12.37 3.98 -28.88
C PRO A 254 11.69 3.11 -27.81
N ASP A 255 10.47 2.62 -28.08
CA ASP A 255 9.60 1.93 -27.11
C ASP A 255 10.20 0.67 -26.47
N ASN A 256 11.12 0.00 -27.17
CA ASN A 256 11.81 -1.21 -26.69
C ASN A 256 13.16 -0.91 -26.00
N CYS A 257 13.54 0.36 -25.92
CA CYS A 257 14.76 0.83 -25.26
C CYS A 257 14.45 1.36 -23.85
N GLN A 258 15.50 1.56 -23.04
CA GLN A 258 15.32 2.00 -21.66
C GLN A 258 16.54 2.75 -21.11
N TRP A 259 16.29 3.82 -20.34
CA TRP A 259 17.36 4.48 -19.58
C TRP A 259 17.84 3.64 -18.39
N ALA A 260 19.16 3.61 -18.16
CA ALA A 260 19.78 3.10 -16.95
C ALA A 260 20.06 4.25 -15.98
N MET A 261 19.36 4.24 -14.85
CA MET A 261 19.41 5.29 -13.83
C MET A 261 20.41 4.91 -12.74
N PHE A 262 21.21 5.86 -12.27
CA PHE A 262 22.18 5.61 -11.20
C PHE A 262 22.50 6.91 -10.46
N LEU A 263 22.99 6.79 -9.22
CA LEU A 263 23.46 7.92 -8.42
C LEU A 263 24.98 7.99 -8.37
N ARG A 264 25.62 6.83 -8.23
CA ARG A 264 27.08 6.62 -8.20
C ARG A 264 27.42 5.28 -8.86
N ASN A 265 28.68 5.09 -9.16
CA ASN A 265 29.26 3.90 -9.77
C ASN A 265 30.68 3.68 -9.21
N HIS A 266 31.44 2.80 -9.85
CA HIS A 266 32.81 2.48 -9.49
C HIS A 266 33.84 3.55 -9.92
N ASP A 267 33.42 4.56 -10.70
CA ASP A 267 34.24 5.70 -11.10
C ASP A 267 33.96 6.92 -10.23
N GLU A 268 34.59 8.04 -10.56
CA GLU A 268 34.24 9.34 -10.02
C GLU A 268 32.84 9.79 -10.46
N LEU A 269 32.27 10.73 -9.72
CA LEU A 269 31.14 11.52 -10.20
C LEU A 269 31.67 12.41 -11.32
N THR A 270 31.49 11.97 -12.56
CA THR A 270 31.96 12.69 -13.75
C THR A 270 31.24 14.02 -13.90
N LEU A 271 32.02 15.07 -14.20
CA LEU A 271 31.59 16.43 -14.49
C LEU A 271 32.10 16.87 -15.88
N GLU A 272 32.29 15.90 -16.79
CA GLU A 272 32.65 16.19 -18.18
C GLU A 272 31.49 16.88 -18.91
N MET A 273 30.27 16.31 -18.80
CA MET A 273 29.07 16.76 -19.51
C MET A 273 28.22 17.73 -18.67
N VAL A 274 28.90 18.71 -18.08
CA VAL A 274 28.31 19.89 -17.43
C VAL A 274 29.00 21.15 -17.93
N THR A 275 28.34 22.30 -17.81
CA THR A 275 28.97 23.59 -18.11
C THR A 275 30.06 23.93 -17.09
N ASP A 276 31.00 24.80 -17.46
CA ASP A 276 32.11 25.19 -16.57
C ASP A 276 31.62 25.77 -15.24
N VAL A 277 30.54 26.55 -15.27
CA VAL A 277 29.93 27.15 -14.07
C VAL A 277 29.31 26.09 -13.16
N GLU A 278 28.60 25.11 -13.73
CA GLU A 278 28.03 24.00 -12.96
C GLU A 278 29.13 23.14 -12.34
N ARG A 279 30.24 22.91 -13.08
CA ARG A 279 31.39 22.15 -12.59
C ARG A 279 32.04 22.80 -11.37
N ASP A 280 32.33 24.09 -11.45
CA ASP A 280 32.92 24.85 -10.34
C ASP A 280 31.99 24.86 -9.11
N TYR A 281 30.68 24.96 -9.33
CA TYR A 281 29.69 24.87 -8.27
C TYR A 281 29.68 23.49 -7.59
N LEU A 282 29.70 22.40 -8.36
CA LEU A 282 29.73 21.04 -7.80
C LEU A 282 31.04 20.74 -7.08
N TRP A 283 32.19 21.20 -7.59
CA TRP A 283 33.47 21.08 -6.90
C TRP A 283 33.50 21.82 -5.56
N SER A 284 33.03 23.06 -5.52
CA SER A 284 32.97 23.85 -4.29
C SER A 284 31.95 23.32 -3.27
N THR A 285 30.91 22.62 -3.73
CA THR A 285 29.90 22.03 -2.84
C THR A 285 30.32 20.67 -2.30
N TYR A 286 30.78 19.77 -3.17
CA TYR A 286 30.93 18.34 -2.86
C TYR A 286 32.39 17.86 -2.76
N ALA A 287 33.35 18.65 -3.22
CA ALA A 287 34.78 18.35 -3.24
C ALA A 287 35.63 19.51 -2.68
N ASN A 288 35.33 19.90 -1.44
CA ASN A 288 36.08 20.92 -0.70
C ASN A 288 37.54 20.53 -0.48
N ASP A 289 37.83 19.25 -0.22
CA ASP A 289 39.21 18.74 -0.28
C ASP A 289 39.61 18.54 -1.75
N PRO A 290 40.64 19.24 -2.26
CA PRO A 290 41.11 19.08 -3.63
C PRO A 290 41.50 17.63 -3.97
N ARG A 291 41.90 16.81 -2.99
CA ARG A 291 42.21 15.39 -3.20
C ARG A 291 40.98 14.58 -3.60
N ALA A 292 39.78 15.02 -3.27
CA ALA A 292 38.55 14.36 -3.70
C ALA A 292 38.24 14.59 -5.19
N ARG A 293 38.98 15.49 -5.86
CA ARG A 293 38.89 15.73 -7.31
C ARG A 293 39.87 14.82 -8.03
N ILE A 294 39.45 14.31 -9.18
CA ILE A 294 40.29 13.51 -10.08
C ILE A 294 39.76 13.68 -11.50
N ASN A 295 40.65 13.81 -12.48
CA ASN A 295 40.32 14.14 -13.86
C ASN A 295 39.34 15.35 -13.89
N VAL A 296 38.16 15.17 -14.48
CA VAL A 296 37.07 16.16 -14.50
C VAL A 296 35.90 15.67 -13.64
N GLY A 297 36.15 15.25 -12.39
CA GLY A 297 35.09 14.72 -11.52
C GLY A 297 35.39 14.70 -10.02
N ILE A 298 34.59 13.93 -9.27
CA ILE A 298 34.65 13.81 -7.79
C ILE A 298 34.65 12.34 -7.36
N ARG A 299 35.77 11.84 -6.83
CA ARG A 299 35.96 10.44 -6.42
C ARG A 299 35.46 10.14 -5.00
N ARG A 300 34.17 10.37 -4.76
CA ARG A 300 33.48 10.10 -3.49
C ARG A 300 32.27 9.19 -3.65
N ARG A 301 31.91 8.48 -2.58
CA ARG A 301 30.69 7.66 -2.48
C ARG A 301 29.46 8.50 -2.16
N LEU A 302 28.27 7.91 -2.30
CA LEU A 302 26.99 8.59 -2.08
C LEU A 302 26.85 9.13 -0.65
N ALA A 303 27.07 8.30 0.38
CA ALA A 303 26.90 8.73 1.77
C ALA A 303 27.86 9.87 2.15
N PRO A 304 29.17 9.82 1.82
CA PRO A 304 30.07 10.95 1.99
C PRO A 304 29.68 12.21 1.21
N LEU A 305 29.17 12.10 -0.02
CA LEU A 305 28.66 13.25 -0.78
C LEU A 305 27.47 13.92 -0.09
N MET A 306 26.66 13.15 0.64
CA MET A 306 25.48 13.63 1.37
C MET A 306 25.79 14.07 2.82
N ASP A 307 27.06 14.15 3.21
CA ASP A 307 27.51 14.39 4.59
C ASP A 307 26.92 13.39 5.59
N ASN A 308 26.66 12.16 5.13
CA ASN A 308 25.95 11.10 5.85
C ASN A 308 24.55 11.49 6.34
N ASP A 309 23.92 12.53 5.80
CA ASP A 309 22.52 12.86 6.10
C ASP A 309 21.61 11.82 5.43
N ARG A 310 21.16 10.87 6.25
CA ARG A 310 20.29 9.79 5.83
C ARG A 310 19.06 10.26 5.05
N ARG A 311 18.47 11.41 5.38
CA ARG A 311 17.27 11.91 4.69
C ARG A 311 17.60 12.27 3.25
N LYS A 312 18.77 12.87 2.99
CA LYS A 312 19.24 13.14 1.63
C LYS A 312 19.50 11.83 0.87
N ILE A 313 20.11 10.84 1.52
CA ILE A 313 20.37 9.52 0.91
C ILE A 313 19.05 8.84 0.51
N GLU A 314 18.05 8.82 1.40
CA GLU A 314 16.74 8.24 1.11
C GLU A 314 15.99 9.02 0.02
N LEU A 315 16.04 10.36 0.03
CA LEU A 315 15.49 11.21 -1.03
C LEU A 315 16.10 10.91 -2.40
N LEU A 316 17.43 10.82 -2.49
CA LEU A 316 18.11 10.54 -3.75
C LEU A 316 17.79 9.12 -4.25
N ASN A 317 17.73 8.15 -3.35
CA ASN A 317 17.29 6.80 -3.68
C ASN A 317 15.82 6.75 -4.11
N SER A 318 14.94 7.58 -3.53
CA SER A 318 13.56 7.67 -3.99
C SER A 318 13.52 8.19 -5.43
N LEU A 319 14.21 9.28 -5.74
CA LEU A 319 14.32 9.80 -7.12
C LEU A 319 14.87 8.76 -8.10
N LEU A 320 15.95 8.06 -7.72
CA LEU A 320 16.53 6.96 -8.50
C LEU A 320 15.48 5.88 -8.83
N LEU A 321 14.67 5.50 -7.85
CA LEU A 321 13.71 4.40 -7.97
C LEU A 321 12.41 4.81 -8.66
N SER A 322 12.05 6.10 -8.67
CA SER A 322 10.80 6.61 -9.25
C SER A 322 10.93 7.37 -10.58
N PHE A 323 12.14 7.65 -11.06
CA PHE A 323 12.38 8.20 -12.41
C PHE A 323 12.23 7.16 -13.53
N PRO A 324 11.98 7.60 -14.79
CA PRO A 324 11.75 6.70 -15.91
C PRO A 324 13.04 5.98 -16.30
N GLY A 325 13.10 4.69 -15.97
CA GLY A 325 14.25 3.85 -16.29
C GLY A 325 14.40 2.65 -15.37
N THR A 326 15.53 1.97 -15.53
CA THR A 326 15.96 0.86 -14.66
C THR A 326 17.05 1.36 -13.70
N PRO A 327 16.80 1.37 -12.38
CA PRO A 327 17.75 1.84 -11.39
C PRO A 327 18.87 0.83 -11.15
N ILE A 328 20.09 1.35 -11.01
CA ILE A 328 21.30 0.62 -10.64
C ILE A 328 21.77 1.16 -9.29
N VAL A 329 21.95 0.24 -8.34
CA VAL A 329 22.48 0.54 -7.00
C VAL A 329 23.91 0.04 -6.95
N TYR A 330 24.85 0.93 -6.60
CA TYR A 330 26.25 0.56 -6.42
C TYR A 330 26.44 -0.15 -5.07
N TYR A 331 27.20 -1.25 -5.06
CA TYR A 331 27.31 -2.12 -3.88
C TYR A 331 27.77 -1.34 -2.65
N GLY A 332 27.10 -1.50 -1.52
CA GLY A 332 27.44 -0.83 -0.26
C GLY A 332 26.72 0.52 -0.07
N ASP A 333 26.17 1.14 -1.11
CA ASP A 333 25.38 2.36 -0.94
C ASP A 333 24.05 2.07 -0.21
N GLU A 334 23.54 0.84 -0.27
CA GLU A 334 22.37 0.39 0.49
C GLU A 334 22.59 0.34 2.01
N ILE A 335 23.85 0.31 2.46
CA ILE A 335 24.22 0.43 3.88
C ILE A 335 24.88 1.78 4.19
N GLY A 336 25.13 2.63 3.18
CA GLY A 336 25.78 3.92 3.37
C GLY A 336 27.29 3.81 3.57
N MET A 337 27.96 2.91 2.84
CA MET A 337 29.42 2.82 2.87
C MET A 337 30.10 4.16 2.53
N GLY A 338 31.21 4.41 3.22
CA GLY A 338 32.09 5.54 2.96
C GLY A 338 33.11 5.29 1.87
N ASP A 339 34.00 6.26 1.68
CA ASP A 339 35.11 6.19 0.74
C ASP A 339 36.46 6.42 1.45
N ASN A 340 37.55 6.08 0.75
CA ASN A 340 38.90 6.41 1.17
C ASN A 340 39.64 7.16 0.04
N ILE A 341 39.49 8.49 0.01
CA ILE A 341 40.10 9.37 -1.00
C ILE A 341 41.64 9.36 -1.02
N TYR A 342 42.29 8.72 -0.03
CA TYR A 342 43.75 8.56 0.01
C TYR A 342 44.24 7.35 -0.80
N LEU A 343 43.33 6.46 -1.20
CA LEU A 343 43.67 5.42 -2.18
C LEU A 343 43.87 6.08 -3.55
N GLY A 344 44.88 5.60 -4.28
CA GLY A 344 45.23 6.12 -5.60
C GLY A 344 44.09 5.90 -6.62
N ASP A 345 44.00 6.80 -7.59
CA ASP A 345 42.97 6.79 -8.63
C ASP A 345 41.53 6.75 -8.03
N ARG A 346 40.65 5.89 -8.55
CA ARG A 346 39.24 5.71 -8.15
C ARG A 346 39.05 4.62 -7.08
N ASN A 347 40.13 3.97 -6.63
CA ASN A 347 40.08 2.85 -5.67
C ASN A 347 39.42 3.22 -4.33
N GLY A 348 39.36 4.50 -3.99
CA GLY A 348 38.69 5.00 -2.78
C GLY A 348 37.23 4.62 -2.65
N VAL A 349 36.52 4.39 -3.76
CA VAL A 349 35.10 3.96 -3.76
C VAL A 349 34.95 2.45 -3.99
N ARG A 350 36.05 1.70 -4.11
CA ARG A 350 36.09 0.27 -4.46
C ARG A 350 36.58 -0.62 -3.30
N THR A 351 36.47 -0.12 -2.07
CA THR A 351 36.88 -0.84 -0.85
C THR A 351 36.00 -2.06 -0.57
N PRO A 352 36.51 -3.06 0.18
CA PRO A 352 35.75 -4.29 0.47
C PRO A 352 34.37 -4.02 1.08
N MET A 353 33.36 -4.81 0.66
CA MET A 353 32.00 -4.76 1.22
C MET A 353 32.02 -5.05 2.73
N GLN A 354 31.26 -4.29 3.51
CA GLN A 354 31.22 -4.36 4.97
C GLN A 354 30.07 -5.25 5.46
N TRP A 355 30.34 -6.54 5.64
CA TRP A 355 29.34 -7.55 6.02
C TRP A 355 29.04 -7.58 7.51
N ALA A 356 30.06 -7.49 8.36
CA ALA A 356 29.97 -7.66 9.80
C ALA A 356 30.99 -6.77 10.53
N PRO A 357 30.83 -6.51 11.84
CA PRO A 357 31.82 -5.78 12.63
C PRO A 357 33.10 -6.60 12.94
N ASP A 358 33.20 -7.83 12.44
CA ASP A 358 34.34 -8.73 12.63
C ASP A 358 35.54 -8.32 11.73
N ARG A 359 36.67 -9.02 11.90
CA ARG A 359 37.90 -8.88 11.13
C ARG A 359 37.63 -8.64 9.64
N ASN A 360 38.27 -7.60 9.10
CA ASN A 360 38.15 -7.16 7.71
C ASN A 360 36.70 -6.84 7.28
N GLY A 361 35.84 -6.40 8.20
CA GLY A 361 34.43 -6.17 7.92
C GLY A 361 33.65 -7.44 7.57
N GLY A 362 34.14 -8.63 7.98
CA GLY A 362 33.58 -9.92 7.56
C GLY A 362 33.83 -10.30 6.09
N PHE A 363 34.55 -9.47 5.32
CA PHE A 363 34.82 -9.73 3.90
C PHE A 363 35.77 -10.91 3.66
N SER A 364 36.78 -11.07 4.51
CA SER A 364 37.81 -12.12 4.35
C SER A 364 38.47 -12.46 5.67
N ARG A 365 38.92 -13.71 5.82
CA ARG A 365 39.70 -14.18 6.98
C ARG A 365 41.20 -13.98 6.82
N ALA A 366 41.66 -13.42 5.70
CA ALA A 366 43.08 -13.19 5.42
C ALA A 366 43.72 -12.20 6.42
N ASP A 367 45.05 -12.16 6.45
CA ASP A 367 45.79 -11.05 7.05
C ASP A 367 45.29 -9.71 6.43
N PRO A 368 44.88 -8.71 7.23
CA PRO A 368 44.43 -7.42 6.71
C PRO A 368 45.40 -6.80 5.69
N ALA A 369 46.70 -6.97 5.87
CA ALA A 369 47.73 -6.45 4.97
C ALA A 369 47.78 -7.16 3.59
N ARG A 370 47.09 -8.29 3.45
CA ARG A 370 46.98 -9.07 2.20
C ARG A 370 45.67 -8.84 1.44
N LEU A 371 44.80 -7.97 1.92
CA LEU A 371 43.61 -7.58 1.17
C LEU A 371 44.00 -6.79 -0.07
N TYR A 372 43.20 -6.91 -1.13
CA TYR A 372 43.40 -6.13 -2.36
C TYR A 372 43.27 -4.62 -2.11
N ALA A 373 42.39 -4.23 -1.19
CA ALA A 373 42.22 -2.87 -0.68
C ALA A 373 41.86 -2.92 0.82
N PRO A 374 42.26 -1.92 1.61
CA PRO A 374 41.88 -1.86 3.02
C PRO A 374 40.36 -1.60 3.15
N PRO A 375 39.69 -2.21 4.14
CA PRO A 375 38.33 -1.83 4.48
C PRO A 375 38.31 -0.41 5.07
N ILE A 376 37.15 0.24 5.06
CA ILE A 376 37.00 1.55 5.70
C ILE A 376 37.04 1.36 7.22
N MET A 377 37.83 2.19 7.91
CA MET A 377 38.06 2.09 9.36
C MET A 377 37.95 3.46 10.06
N ASP A 378 37.49 4.49 9.35
CA ASP A 378 37.25 5.78 9.98
C ASP A 378 36.04 5.70 10.93
N PRO A 379 35.93 6.59 11.93
CA PRO A 379 34.91 6.49 12.97
C PRO A 379 33.47 6.71 12.47
N VAL A 380 33.27 7.27 11.27
CA VAL A 380 31.94 7.55 10.71
C VAL A 380 31.46 6.40 9.82
N TYR A 381 32.31 5.92 8.90
CA TYR A 381 31.92 4.93 7.89
C TYR A 381 32.55 3.55 8.07
N GLY A 382 33.38 3.38 9.10
CA GLY A 382 34.09 2.13 9.35
C GLY A 382 33.17 0.93 9.57
N TYR A 383 33.62 -0.27 9.20
CA TYR A 383 32.81 -1.49 9.23
C TYR A 383 32.29 -1.88 10.62
N GLU A 384 32.91 -1.39 11.70
CA GLU A 384 32.39 -1.56 13.07
C GLU A 384 31.02 -0.88 13.25
N SER A 385 30.81 0.28 12.60
CA SER A 385 29.58 1.07 12.64
C SER A 385 28.64 0.78 11.46
N VAL A 386 29.19 0.65 10.26
CA VAL A 386 28.43 0.48 9.01
C VAL A 386 28.65 -0.93 8.48
N ASN A 387 27.72 -1.84 8.75
CA ASN A 387 27.78 -3.18 8.19
C ASN A 387 26.39 -3.82 8.00
N VAL A 388 26.33 -4.84 7.15
CA VAL A 388 25.09 -5.56 6.81
C VAL A 388 24.48 -6.25 8.03
N GLU A 389 25.28 -6.90 8.88
CA GLU A 389 24.79 -7.63 10.06
C GLU A 389 24.05 -6.70 11.03
N SER A 390 24.68 -5.60 11.46
CA SER A 390 24.08 -4.60 12.33
C SER A 390 22.81 -3.99 11.72
N GLN A 391 22.85 -3.62 10.44
CA GLN A 391 21.68 -3.01 9.78
C GLN A 391 20.55 -3.99 9.50
N SER A 392 20.83 -5.29 9.32
CA SER A 392 19.81 -6.31 9.09
C SER A 392 18.98 -6.62 10.34
N ARG A 393 19.47 -6.24 11.54
CA ARG A 393 18.75 -6.39 12.82
C ARG A 393 17.83 -5.21 13.13
N SER A 394 17.90 -4.10 12.38
CA SER A 394 17.09 -2.92 12.64
C SER A 394 16.16 -2.58 11.47
N LEU A 395 14.86 -2.46 11.75
CA LEU A 395 13.87 -1.97 10.78
C LEU A 395 14.10 -0.51 10.39
N ALA A 396 14.73 0.24 11.28
CA ALA A 396 15.07 1.63 11.07
C ALA A 396 16.43 1.79 10.38
N SER A 397 17.10 0.75 9.89
CA SER A 397 18.36 0.92 9.16
C SER A 397 18.18 1.47 7.75
N LEU A 398 19.26 1.99 7.16
CA LEU A 398 19.27 2.41 5.75
C LEU A 398 19.02 1.20 4.84
N LEU A 399 19.62 0.05 5.14
CA LEU A 399 19.37 -1.20 4.42
C LEU A 399 17.88 -1.58 4.39
N SER A 400 17.20 -1.48 5.53
CA SER A 400 15.76 -1.75 5.63
C SER A 400 14.93 -0.72 4.86
N ALA A 401 15.32 0.56 4.89
CA ALA A 401 14.68 1.61 4.08
C ALA A 401 14.85 1.34 2.57
N THR A 402 16.05 0.99 2.10
CA THR A 402 16.32 0.66 0.70
C THR A 402 15.56 -0.59 0.25
N LYS A 403 15.52 -1.65 1.08
CA LYS A 403 14.67 -2.84 0.81
C LYS A 403 13.20 -2.45 0.65
N ARG A 404 12.68 -1.58 1.53
CA ARG A 404 11.28 -1.11 1.49
C ARG A 404 10.98 -0.33 0.21
N LEU A 405 11.85 0.60 -0.18
CA LEU A 405 11.68 1.36 -1.42
C LEU A 405 11.71 0.47 -2.67
N ILE A 406 12.63 -0.50 -2.73
CA ILE A 406 12.68 -1.48 -3.82
C ILE A 406 11.41 -2.34 -3.85
N ALA A 407 10.92 -2.78 -2.70
CA ALA A 407 9.69 -3.57 -2.61
C ALA A 407 8.46 -2.79 -3.10
N VAL A 408 8.30 -1.53 -2.68
CA VAL A 408 7.24 -0.64 -3.17
C VAL A 408 7.39 -0.38 -4.66
N ARG A 409 8.60 -0.12 -5.16
CA ARG A 409 8.83 0.02 -6.60
C ARG A 409 8.37 -1.21 -7.39
N LYS A 410 8.59 -2.42 -6.87
CA LYS A 410 8.21 -3.69 -7.53
C LYS A 410 6.70 -3.97 -7.54
N SER A 411 5.91 -3.29 -6.70
CA SER A 411 4.44 -3.42 -6.67
C SER A 411 3.73 -2.86 -7.91
N THR A 412 4.46 -2.16 -8.78
CA THR A 412 3.91 -1.45 -9.93
C THR A 412 4.92 -1.43 -11.08
N LEU A 413 4.43 -1.48 -12.32
CA LEU A 413 5.27 -1.30 -13.50
C LEU A 413 5.38 0.17 -13.93
N ALA A 414 4.54 1.06 -13.39
CA ALA A 414 4.50 2.47 -13.80
C ALA A 414 5.82 3.20 -13.52
N PHE A 415 6.59 2.84 -12.49
CA PHE A 415 7.93 3.40 -12.28
C PHE A 415 8.94 3.00 -13.38
N GLY A 416 8.87 1.77 -13.87
CA GLY A 416 9.82 1.29 -14.89
C GLY A 416 9.40 1.64 -16.31
N ARG A 417 8.10 1.65 -16.60
CA ARG A 417 7.56 1.71 -17.97
C ARG A 417 6.53 2.82 -18.20
N GLY A 418 6.09 3.49 -17.15
CA GLY A 418 5.11 4.56 -17.29
C GLY A 418 5.73 5.83 -17.87
N THR A 419 4.90 6.65 -18.52
CA THR A 419 5.26 8.00 -18.93
C THR A 419 5.58 8.85 -17.70
N MET A 420 6.23 10.00 -17.89
CA MET A 420 6.51 10.95 -16.82
C MET A 420 5.94 12.32 -17.19
N THR A 421 5.23 12.96 -16.27
CA THR A 421 4.71 14.33 -16.46
C THR A 421 5.00 15.15 -15.21
N PHE A 422 5.73 16.26 -15.38
CA PHE A 422 6.02 17.17 -14.26
C PHE A 422 4.80 18.00 -13.87
N ILE A 423 4.52 18.05 -12.56
CA ILE A 423 3.62 19.03 -11.97
C ILE A 423 4.47 20.21 -11.51
N ARG A 424 4.03 21.42 -11.80
CA ARG A 424 4.84 22.63 -11.59
C ARG A 424 4.24 23.47 -10.46
N PRO A 425 4.49 23.13 -9.18
CA PRO A 425 4.16 24.02 -8.09
C PRO A 425 4.93 25.34 -8.20
N GLU A 426 4.36 26.41 -7.64
CA GLU A 426 5.05 27.70 -7.45
C GLU A 426 6.30 27.54 -6.58
N ASN A 427 6.24 26.65 -5.57
CA ASN A 427 7.37 26.36 -4.71
C ASN A 427 8.45 25.58 -5.48
N ARG A 428 9.55 26.26 -5.84
CA ARG A 428 10.67 25.71 -6.61
C ARG A 428 11.46 24.63 -5.87
N THR A 429 11.39 24.61 -4.55
CA THR A 429 12.09 23.61 -3.71
C THR A 429 11.41 22.23 -3.75
N VAL A 430 10.16 22.16 -4.22
CA VAL A 430 9.39 20.90 -4.29
C VAL A 430 9.34 20.39 -5.71
N LEU A 431 9.96 19.24 -5.96
CA LEU A 431 9.86 18.50 -7.21
C LEU A 431 8.62 17.59 -7.17
N SER A 432 7.71 17.76 -8.14
CA SER A 432 6.50 16.95 -8.26
C SER A 432 6.32 16.43 -9.67
N TYR A 433 5.94 15.16 -9.81
CA TYR A 433 5.70 14.52 -11.10
C TYR A 433 4.81 13.29 -10.98
N VAL A 434 4.17 12.93 -12.08
CA VAL A 434 3.32 11.75 -12.20
C VAL A 434 3.99 10.72 -13.10
N ARG A 435 3.94 9.45 -12.66
CA ARG A 435 4.25 8.27 -13.47
C ARG A 435 2.96 7.57 -13.84
N GLN A 436 2.72 7.35 -15.13
CA GLN A 436 1.46 6.77 -15.60
C GLN A 436 1.67 5.62 -16.58
N LEU A 437 1.02 4.49 -16.33
CA LEU A 437 0.97 3.34 -17.24
C LEU A 437 -0.48 2.86 -17.35
N GLY A 438 -1.13 3.18 -18.48
CA GLY A 438 -2.56 2.94 -18.65
C GLY A 438 -3.38 3.68 -17.58
N ASP A 439 -4.15 2.92 -16.81
CA ASP A 439 -5.02 3.43 -15.74
C ASP A 439 -4.29 3.65 -14.39
N GLU A 440 -3.09 3.07 -14.24
CA GLU A 440 -2.28 3.19 -13.04
C GLU A 440 -1.52 4.51 -13.04
N VAL A 441 -1.71 5.29 -11.97
CA VAL A 441 -1.19 6.65 -11.84
C VAL A 441 -0.50 6.78 -10.49
N ILE A 442 0.77 7.19 -10.51
CA ILE A 442 1.58 7.40 -9.31
C ILE A 442 2.04 8.85 -9.26
N LEU A 443 1.64 9.56 -8.22
CA LEU A 443 2.13 10.90 -7.92
C LEU A 443 3.36 10.82 -7.00
N CYS A 444 4.47 11.40 -7.44
CA CYS A 444 5.70 11.52 -6.65
C CYS A 444 5.91 12.99 -6.28
N VAL A 445 6.15 13.26 -4.99
CA VAL A 445 6.41 14.60 -4.47
C VAL A 445 7.65 14.56 -3.58
N ALA A 446 8.61 15.43 -3.83
CA ALA A 446 9.92 15.40 -3.18
C ALA A 446 10.35 16.81 -2.78
N ASN A 447 10.69 16.99 -1.50
CA ASN A 447 11.25 18.23 -0.98
C ASN A 447 12.77 18.22 -1.14
N LEU A 448 13.33 19.16 -1.91
CA LEU A 448 14.78 19.30 -2.08
C LEU A 448 15.41 20.20 -1.01
N SER A 449 14.60 20.88 -0.19
CA SER A 449 15.06 21.80 0.85
C SER A 449 15.36 21.10 2.18
N ARG A 450 16.33 21.65 2.91
CA ARG A 450 16.63 21.30 4.31
C ARG A 450 15.56 21.75 5.31
N ALA A 451 14.58 22.55 4.88
CA ALA A 451 13.48 23.03 5.70
C ALA A 451 12.17 22.34 5.34
N ALA A 452 11.19 22.39 6.25
CA ALA A 452 9.83 21.95 5.94
C ALA A 452 9.23 22.87 4.86
N GLN A 453 8.53 22.29 3.90
CA GLN A 453 7.93 23.01 2.77
C GLN A 453 6.44 22.72 2.69
N ALA A 454 5.67 23.75 2.33
CA ALA A 454 4.27 23.62 1.93
C ALA A 454 4.16 23.96 0.45
N THR A 455 3.29 23.26 -0.27
CA THR A 455 2.99 23.57 -1.67
C THR A 455 1.60 23.13 -2.09
N GLU A 456 1.10 23.78 -3.12
CA GLU A 456 -0.16 23.45 -3.77
C GLU A 456 0.13 22.80 -5.12
N LEU A 457 -0.53 21.66 -5.39
CA LEU A 457 -0.37 20.90 -6.61
C LEU A 457 -1.65 20.97 -7.44
N ASP A 458 -1.54 21.36 -8.72
CA ASP A 458 -2.65 21.21 -9.66
C ASP A 458 -2.80 19.73 -10.05
N LEU A 459 -3.76 19.07 -9.41
CA LEU A 459 -4.11 17.66 -9.64
C LEU A 459 -5.48 17.50 -10.33
N THR A 460 -6.03 18.58 -10.88
CA THR A 460 -7.35 18.60 -11.55
C THR A 460 -7.53 17.47 -12.58
N PRO A 461 -6.50 17.05 -13.37
CA PRO A 461 -6.65 15.92 -14.30
C PRO A 461 -7.01 14.57 -13.64
N TRP A 462 -6.80 14.44 -12.33
CA TRP A 462 -7.10 13.24 -11.54
C TRP A 462 -8.14 13.49 -10.45
N LYS A 463 -9.05 14.45 -10.67
CA LYS A 463 -10.21 14.71 -9.81
C LYS A 463 -10.93 13.42 -9.43
N GLU A 464 -11.44 13.37 -8.21
CA GLU A 464 -12.15 12.23 -7.58
C GLU A 464 -11.27 11.01 -7.27
N ARG A 465 -10.00 10.98 -7.69
CA ARG A 465 -9.06 9.96 -7.23
C ARG A 465 -8.62 10.23 -5.79
N VAL A 466 -8.34 9.15 -5.06
CA VAL A 466 -7.86 9.19 -3.68
C VAL A 466 -6.35 8.89 -3.70
N PRO A 467 -5.48 9.82 -3.24
CA PRO A 467 -4.06 9.53 -3.09
C PRO A 467 -3.85 8.53 -1.94
N LEU A 468 -3.32 7.36 -2.25
CA LEU A 468 -2.92 6.34 -1.28
C LEU A 468 -1.39 6.36 -1.15
N GLU A 469 -0.87 6.75 0.02
CA GLU A 469 0.57 6.80 0.27
C GLU A 469 1.14 5.37 0.27
N MET A 470 2.16 5.11 -0.56
CA MET A 470 2.56 3.74 -0.92
C MET A 470 3.46 3.06 0.12
N LEU A 471 4.13 3.79 1.01
CA LEU A 471 5.00 3.22 2.04
C LEU A 471 4.21 2.77 3.28
N GLY A 472 3.33 3.64 3.78
CA GLY A 472 2.52 3.47 4.99
C GLY A 472 1.06 3.11 4.72
N ARG A 473 0.61 3.11 3.46
CA ARG A 473 -0.75 2.71 3.02
C ARG A 473 -1.87 3.58 3.59
N THR A 474 -1.57 4.84 3.85
CA THR A 474 -2.55 5.80 4.39
C THR A 474 -3.26 6.52 3.25
N LYS A 475 -4.60 6.54 3.28
CA LYS A 475 -5.40 7.33 2.35
C LYS A 475 -5.36 8.81 2.74
N PHE A 476 -5.06 9.65 1.77
CA PHE A 476 -5.14 11.10 1.90
C PHE A 476 -6.50 11.61 1.39
N PRO A 477 -6.87 12.88 1.66
CA PRO A 477 -8.10 13.47 1.14
C PRO A 477 -8.27 13.29 -0.38
N PRO A 478 -9.51 13.07 -0.87
CA PRO A 478 -9.76 12.92 -2.30
C PRO A 478 -9.40 14.21 -3.06
N ILE A 479 -8.91 14.05 -4.29
CA ILE A 479 -8.57 15.18 -5.16
C ILE A 479 -9.85 15.89 -5.61
N GLY A 480 -10.00 17.16 -5.22
CA GLY A 480 -11.11 18.03 -5.61
C GLY A 480 -10.78 18.91 -6.84
N GLU A 481 -11.51 20.02 -6.97
CA GLU A 481 -11.24 21.04 -7.99
C GLU A 481 -10.23 22.11 -7.53
N LEU A 482 -9.98 22.20 -6.23
CA LEU A 482 -9.02 23.14 -5.68
C LEU A 482 -7.59 22.57 -5.76
N PRO A 483 -6.56 23.44 -5.81
CA PRO A 483 -5.17 23.01 -5.70
C PRO A 483 -4.96 22.14 -4.45
N TYR A 484 -4.26 21.03 -4.64
CA TYR A 484 -4.06 20.04 -3.60
C TYR A 484 -2.91 20.45 -2.69
N MET A 485 -3.21 20.88 -1.47
CA MET A 485 -2.23 21.31 -0.47
C MET A 485 -1.48 20.10 0.11
N ILE A 486 -0.16 20.16 0.12
CA ILE A 486 0.71 19.16 0.74
C ILE A 486 1.87 19.80 1.50
N THR A 487 2.23 19.19 2.62
CA THR A 487 3.38 19.59 3.44
C THR A 487 4.39 18.45 3.53
N LEU A 488 5.68 18.80 3.42
CA LEU A 488 6.78 17.83 3.45
C LEU A 488 7.81 18.25 4.50
N ALA A 489 8.31 17.28 5.25
CA ALA A 489 9.46 17.44 6.13
C ALA A 489 10.74 17.78 5.33
N PRO A 490 11.80 18.30 5.97
CA PRO A 490 13.13 18.43 5.35
C PRO A 490 13.56 17.17 4.61
N TYR A 491 13.87 17.31 3.31
CA TYR A 491 14.24 16.20 2.43
C TYR A 491 13.22 15.04 2.36
N GLY A 492 11.99 15.26 2.82
CA GLY A 492 10.92 14.27 2.78
C GLY A 492 10.35 14.08 1.37
N PHE A 493 9.78 12.91 1.12
CA PHE A 493 9.11 12.60 -0.13
C PHE A 493 7.86 11.75 0.12
N TYR A 494 6.96 11.74 -0.85
CA TYR A 494 5.80 10.85 -0.90
C TYR A 494 5.71 10.20 -2.27
N TRP A 495 5.28 8.93 -2.26
CA TRP A 495 4.75 8.25 -3.45
C TRP A 495 3.29 7.94 -3.17
N PHE A 496 2.39 8.47 -3.98
CA PHE A 496 0.96 8.19 -3.90
C PHE A 496 0.50 7.40 -5.11
N LYS A 497 -0.18 6.28 -4.89
CA LYS A 497 -1.00 5.67 -5.93
C LYS A 497 -2.34 6.41 -5.97
N LEU A 498 -2.70 6.99 -7.11
CA LEU A 498 -3.98 7.68 -7.27
C LEU A 498 -5.05 6.65 -7.65
N GLU A 499 -5.76 6.16 -6.63
CA GLU A 499 -6.79 5.14 -6.80
C GLU A 499 -8.10 5.78 -7.26
N LYS A 500 -8.79 5.12 -8.19
CA LYS A 500 -10.19 5.47 -8.48
C LYS A 500 -10.97 5.25 -7.19
N ARG A 501 -11.87 6.17 -6.86
CA ARG A 501 -12.79 5.99 -5.74
C ARG A 501 -13.51 4.66 -5.91
N ASP A 502 -13.54 3.87 -4.85
CA ASP A 502 -14.20 2.57 -4.87
C ASP A 502 -15.68 2.79 -5.25
N VAL A 503 -16.22 2.04 -6.20
CA VAL A 503 -17.61 2.24 -6.68
C VAL A 503 -18.63 1.90 -5.56
N SER A 504 -18.16 1.16 -4.54
CA SER A 504 -18.86 0.93 -3.28
C SER A 504 -18.95 2.19 -2.39
N GLU A 505 -18.00 3.12 -2.49
CA GLU A 505 -18.11 4.48 -1.97
C GLU A 505 -18.83 5.37 -2.98
N HIS A 506 -20.17 5.46 -2.84
CA HIS A 506 -20.95 6.39 -3.63
C HIS A 506 -20.52 7.84 -3.35
N SER A 507 -19.74 8.44 -4.25
CA SER A 507 -19.94 9.84 -4.61
C SER A 507 -20.47 9.93 -6.03
N GLN A 508 -21.74 10.27 -6.15
CA GLN A 508 -22.26 10.68 -7.43
C GLN A 508 -21.69 12.07 -7.80
N PRO A 509 -21.38 12.32 -9.07
CA PRO A 509 -21.22 13.67 -9.58
C PRO A 509 -22.50 14.45 -9.26
N SER A 510 -22.38 15.59 -8.58
CA SER A 510 -23.54 16.44 -8.33
C SER A 510 -23.90 17.15 -9.64
N VAL A 511 -24.76 16.54 -10.44
CA VAL A 511 -25.73 17.36 -11.19
C VAL A 511 -26.61 17.97 -10.11
N VAL A 512 -26.51 19.28 -9.91
CA VAL A 512 -27.44 20.00 -9.02
C VAL A 512 -28.85 19.65 -9.51
N PRO A 513 -29.66 18.89 -8.75
CA PRO A 513 -30.98 18.52 -9.20
C PRO A 513 -31.80 19.80 -9.38
N GLU A 514 -32.59 19.90 -10.45
CA GLU A 514 -33.67 20.90 -10.45
C GLU A 514 -34.63 20.54 -9.33
N PHE A 515 -34.67 21.34 -8.27
CA PHE A 515 -35.59 21.11 -7.17
C PHE A 515 -37.00 21.54 -7.55
N GLU A 516 -37.94 20.63 -7.33
CA GLU A 516 -39.36 20.97 -7.34
C GLU A 516 -39.68 21.99 -6.24
N THR A 517 -40.55 22.95 -6.57
CA THR A 517 -40.97 23.99 -5.63
C THR A 517 -42.30 23.62 -4.98
N LEU A 518 -42.27 23.32 -3.69
CA LEU A 518 -43.44 23.10 -2.86
C LEU A 518 -44.05 24.43 -2.46
N VAL A 519 -45.26 24.72 -2.95
CA VAL A 519 -46.00 25.94 -2.58
C VAL A 519 -46.88 25.64 -1.37
N VAL A 520 -46.63 26.32 -0.24
CA VAL A 520 -47.34 26.16 1.03
C VAL A 520 -48.03 27.49 1.40
N PRO A 521 -49.36 27.60 1.32
CA PRO A 521 -50.11 28.78 1.76
C PRO A 521 -49.94 29.08 3.26
N LEU A 522 -50.09 30.35 3.65
CA LEU A 522 -50.08 30.73 5.08
C LEU A 522 -51.20 30.01 5.85
N GLY A 523 -50.88 29.44 7.01
CA GLY A 523 -51.83 28.72 7.87
C GLY A 523 -52.20 27.31 7.37
N SER A 524 -51.65 26.87 6.24
CA SER A 524 -51.77 25.49 5.73
C SER A 524 -50.47 24.74 5.92
N THR A 525 -50.54 23.42 6.06
CA THR A 525 -49.36 22.55 5.95
C THR A 525 -49.37 21.85 4.60
N TRP A 526 -48.20 21.40 4.12
CA TRP A 526 -48.10 20.62 2.88
C TRP A 526 -48.85 19.26 2.98
N MET A 527 -49.17 18.80 4.20
CA MET A 527 -50.06 17.66 4.44
C MET A 527 -51.54 17.98 4.21
N THR A 528 -52.00 19.19 4.49
CA THR A 528 -53.42 19.57 4.35
C THR A 528 -53.85 19.83 2.91
N LEU A 529 -52.90 19.88 1.97
CA LEU A 529 -53.15 20.19 0.57
C LEU A 529 -52.83 18.98 -0.31
N ALA A 530 -53.88 18.33 -0.83
CA ALA A 530 -53.78 17.13 -1.64
C ALA A 530 -52.79 17.27 -2.82
N ARG A 531 -52.75 18.45 -3.47
CA ARG A 531 -51.82 18.74 -4.57
C ARG A 531 -50.36 18.76 -4.10
N THR A 532 -50.07 19.48 -3.01
CA THR A 532 -48.70 19.64 -2.50
C THR A 532 -48.17 18.31 -1.95
N ARG A 533 -49.02 17.50 -1.29
CA ARG A 533 -48.70 16.13 -0.89
C ARG A 533 -48.39 15.24 -2.08
N SER A 534 -49.20 15.29 -3.15
CA SER A 534 -48.94 14.48 -4.34
C SER A 534 -47.62 14.82 -5.03
N VAL A 535 -47.24 16.10 -5.09
CA VAL A 535 -45.93 16.53 -5.62
C VAL A 535 -44.81 16.04 -4.72
N PHE A 536 -45.01 16.09 -3.40
CA PHE A 536 -44.03 15.60 -2.44
C PHE A 536 -43.73 14.10 -2.60
N GLU A 537 -44.79 13.28 -2.71
CA GLU A 537 -44.70 11.82 -2.85
C GLU A 537 -44.17 11.38 -4.22
N ARG A 538 -44.49 12.10 -5.31
CA ARG A 538 -44.13 11.69 -6.68
C ARG A 538 -42.84 12.30 -7.21
N ASP A 539 -42.59 13.57 -6.89
CA ASP A 539 -41.58 14.36 -7.58
C ASP A 539 -40.43 14.77 -6.65
N VAL A 540 -40.64 14.82 -5.33
CA VAL A 540 -39.64 15.24 -4.33
C VAL A 540 -38.96 14.06 -3.62
N LEU A 541 -39.73 13.18 -2.98
CA LEU A 541 -39.17 12.07 -2.19
C LEU A 541 -38.42 11.04 -3.04
N PRO A 542 -38.92 10.57 -4.20
CA PRO A 542 -38.25 9.49 -4.94
C PRO A 542 -36.83 9.87 -5.39
N PRO A 543 -36.57 11.05 -6.00
CA PRO A 543 -35.21 11.46 -6.37
C PRO A 543 -34.29 11.71 -5.18
N PHE A 544 -34.84 12.11 -4.02
CA PHE A 544 -34.06 12.25 -2.79
C PHE A 544 -33.67 10.89 -2.22
N LEU A 545 -34.62 9.98 -2.03
CA LEU A 545 -34.38 8.66 -1.47
C LEU A 545 -33.40 7.86 -2.32
N SER A 546 -33.46 7.96 -3.66
CA SER A 546 -32.51 7.28 -4.53
C SER A 546 -31.05 7.70 -4.34
N ARG A 547 -30.81 8.96 -3.94
CA ARG A 547 -29.47 9.50 -3.64
C ARG A 547 -29.06 9.39 -2.17
N SER A 548 -30.00 9.19 -1.26
CA SER A 548 -29.73 9.06 0.17
C SER A 548 -29.07 7.73 0.50
N ARG A 549 -27.88 7.77 1.11
CA ARG A 549 -27.09 6.57 1.43
C ARG A 549 -27.88 5.51 2.20
N TRP A 550 -28.69 5.95 3.18
CA TRP A 550 -29.47 5.10 4.07
C TRP A 550 -30.65 4.35 3.43
N TYR A 551 -31.03 4.67 2.19
CA TYR A 551 -32.14 4.02 1.50
C TYR A 551 -31.63 3.03 0.43
N PRO A 552 -32.19 1.81 0.33
CA PRO A 552 -31.58 0.72 -0.45
C PRO A 552 -31.79 0.80 -1.97
N GLU A 553 -32.90 1.37 -2.45
CA GLU A 553 -33.21 1.44 -3.88
C GLU A 553 -32.63 2.71 -4.51
N ARG A 554 -31.89 2.55 -5.61
CA ARG A 554 -31.14 3.63 -6.29
C ARG A 554 -31.85 4.16 -7.53
N ASN A 555 -32.92 3.50 -7.98
CA ASN A 555 -33.73 3.96 -9.10
C ASN A 555 -34.96 4.73 -8.59
N ALA A 556 -34.96 6.06 -8.73
CA ALA A 556 -36.08 6.92 -8.33
C ALA A 556 -37.44 6.48 -8.90
N ARG A 557 -37.49 5.91 -10.12
CA ARG A 557 -38.76 5.45 -10.74
C ARG A 557 -39.32 4.18 -10.09
N ALA A 558 -38.50 3.42 -9.37
CA ALA A 558 -38.91 2.24 -8.63
C ALA A 558 -39.39 2.58 -7.20
N ILE A 559 -39.25 3.84 -6.78
CA ILE A 559 -39.61 4.29 -5.44
C ILE A 559 -41.00 4.94 -5.50
N GLN A 560 -41.96 4.34 -4.81
CA GLN A 560 -43.32 4.87 -4.67
C GLN A 560 -43.60 5.08 -3.18
N PRO A 561 -43.20 6.24 -2.61
CA PRO A 561 -43.41 6.52 -1.21
C PRO A 561 -44.82 7.05 -0.99
N THR A 562 -45.50 6.56 0.04
CA THR A 562 -46.78 7.10 0.51
C THR A 562 -46.54 7.73 1.86
N LEU A 563 -46.73 9.05 1.97
CA LEU A 563 -46.64 9.72 3.26
C LEU A 563 -47.80 9.25 4.13
N THR A 564 -47.53 8.84 5.36
CA THR A 564 -48.54 8.36 6.31
C THR A 564 -48.92 9.48 7.27
N SER A 565 -47.95 10.03 7.98
CA SER A 565 -48.12 11.16 8.90
C SER A 565 -46.88 12.07 8.90
N ALA A 566 -47.01 13.27 9.47
CA ALA A 566 -45.85 14.07 9.85
C ALA A 566 -46.12 14.85 11.13
N THR A 567 -45.19 14.73 12.08
CA THR A 567 -45.40 15.19 13.45
C THR A 567 -44.43 16.32 13.78
N PRO A 568 -44.92 17.47 14.28
CA PRO A 568 -44.04 18.58 14.65
C PRO A 568 -43.22 18.17 15.87
N PHE A 569 -41.90 18.34 15.79
CA PHE A 569 -40.98 17.96 16.85
C PHE A 569 -40.87 19.03 17.96
N ALA A 570 -41.38 20.24 17.71
CA ALA A 570 -41.50 21.35 18.66
C ALA A 570 -42.72 22.23 18.34
N LEU A 571 -43.29 22.88 19.37
CA LEU A 571 -44.53 23.66 19.26
C LEU A 571 -44.32 25.15 18.88
N VAL A 572 -43.09 25.68 18.89
CA VAL A 572 -42.81 27.12 18.73
C VAL A 572 -41.84 27.41 17.58
N GLY A 573 -42.20 28.35 16.69
CA GLY A 573 -41.32 28.91 15.65
C GLY A 573 -41.69 28.57 14.20
N ASP A 574 -41.26 29.42 13.26
CA ASP A 574 -41.50 29.33 11.82
C ASP A 574 -40.57 28.33 11.09
N ASN A 575 -39.48 27.92 11.76
CA ASN A 575 -38.44 26.99 11.28
C ASN A 575 -38.45 25.65 12.05
N ARG A 576 -39.62 25.19 12.51
CA ARG A 576 -39.67 23.98 13.35
C ARG A 576 -39.36 22.70 12.54
N PRO A 577 -38.60 21.75 13.11
CA PRO A 577 -38.40 20.44 12.49
C PRO A 577 -39.62 19.53 12.66
N TRP A 578 -39.76 18.59 11.73
CA TRP A 578 -40.83 17.61 11.64
C TRP A 578 -40.26 16.20 11.50
N LEU A 579 -40.95 15.20 12.05
CA LEU A 579 -40.72 13.80 11.71
C LEU A 579 -41.79 13.37 10.70
N ALA A 580 -41.39 13.15 9.45
CA ALA A 580 -42.29 12.62 8.43
C ALA A 580 -42.17 11.09 8.37
N PHE A 581 -43.31 10.41 8.36
CA PHE A 581 -43.41 8.96 8.25
C PHE A 581 -43.95 8.59 6.89
N PHE A 582 -43.31 7.64 6.21
CA PHE A 582 -43.78 7.18 4.90
C PHE A 582 -43.56 5.68 4.71
N GLU A 583 -44.37 5.08 3.86
CA GLU A 583 -44.30 3.67 3.49
C GLU A 583 -43.87 3.50 2.04
N THR A 584 -43.19 2.41 1.76
CA THR A 584 -42.80 2.01 0.41
C THR A 584 -42.86 0.50 0.27
N SER A 585 -43.33 0.03 -0.89
CA SER A 585 -43.47 -1.39 -1.19
C SER A 585 -42.38 -1.81 -2.17
N GLN A 586 -41.54 -2.77 -1.77
CA GLN A 586 -40.50 -3.35 -2.63
C GLN A 586 -40.61 -4.87 -2.61
N ARG A 587 -40.66 -5.49 -3.79
CA ARG A 587 -40.70 -6.96 -3.97
C ARG A 587 -41.76 -7.68 -3.12
N GLY A 588 -42.92 -7.05 -2.92
CA GLY A 588 -44.03 -7.60 -2.14
C GLY A 588 -44.00 -7.32 -0.64
N THR A 589 -42.97 -6.62 -0.13
CA THR A 589 -42.85 -6.23 1.28
C THR A 589 -43.03 -4.72 1.44
N THR A 590 -43.99 -4.30 2.27
CA THR A 590 -44.14 -2.90 2.67
C THR A 590 -43.22 -2.60 3.85
N SER A 591 -42.45 -1.52 3.77
CA SER A 591 -41.57 -1.04 4.85
C SER A 591 -41.87 0.41 5.18
N ARG A 592 -41.84 0.75 6.47
CA ARG A 592 -42.08 2.10 6.97
C ARG A 592 -40.76 2.79 7.34
N TYR A 593 -40.69 4.09 7.07
CA TYR A 593 -39.49 4.91 7.23
C TYR A 593 -39.83 6.23 7.93
N VAL A 594 -38.83 6.82 8.57
CA VAL A 594 -38.90 8.14 9.19
C VAL A 594 -37.85 9.09 8.60
N LEU A 595 -38.26 10.33 8.35
CA LEU A 595 -37.42 11.40 7.82
C LEU A 595 -37.59 12.68 8.66
N PRO A 596 -36.60 13.00 9.51
CA PRO A 596 -36.51 14.31 10.14
C PRO A 596 -36.27 15.38 9.06
N MET A 597 -37.14 16.39 9.00
CA MET A 597 -37.04 17.45 8.00
C MET A 597 -37.34 18.83 8.58
N GLN A 598 -36.73 19.86 8.01
CA GLN A 598 -36.96 21.25 8.39
C GLN A 598 -36.97 22.14 7.15
N ILE A 599 -37.81 23.17 7.17
CA ILE A 599 -37.72 24.27 6.20
C ILE A 599 -36.73 25.29 6.77
N ASP A 600 -35.70 25.60 6.01
CA ASP A 600 -34.85 26.75 6.26
C ASP A 600 -35.27 27.88 5.32
N TRP A 601 -35.69 29.04 5.85
CA TRP A 601 -36.13 30.21 5.06
C TRP A 601 -34.96 30.98 4.42
N VAL A 602 -34.01 30.23 3.85
CA VAL A 602 -32.91 30.71 3.03
C VAL A 602 -33.08 30.16 1.63
N ARG A 603 -33.01 31.05 0.64
CA ARG A 603 -33.11 30.69 -0.77
C ARG A 603 -31.98 29.74 -1.14
N PHE A 604 -32.32 28.62 -1.78
CA PHE A 604 -31.35 27.66 -2.26
C PHE A 604 -30.36 28.31 -3.24
N ASP A 605 -29.07 28.23 -2.93
CA ASP A 605 -27.98 28.65 -3.80
C ASP A 605 -27.69 27.55 -4.83
N ARG A 606 -27.98 27.83 -6.10
CA ARG A 606 -27.79 26.86 -7.19
C ARG A 606 -26.32 26.56 -7.47
N ASP A 607 -25.41 27.42 -7.02
CA ASP A 607 -23.97 27.28 -7.22
C ASP A 607 -23.29 26.47 -6.10
N ARG A 608 -24.01 26.17 -5.00
CA ARG A 608 -23.50 25.37 -3.86
C ARG A 608 -24.40 24.18 -3.58
N TYR A 609 -23.95 22.99 -3.97
CA TYR A 609 -24.66 21.73 -3.71
C TYR A 609 -24.76 21.44 -2.20
N ASN A 610 -25.99 21.32 -1.69
CA ASN A 610 -26.27 20.82 -0.34
C ASN A 610 -26.91 19.42 -0.43
N PRO A 611 -26.22 18.34 -0.02
CA PRO A 611 -26.74 16.97 -0.12
C PRO A 611 -27.97 16.71 0.76
N LYS A 612 -28.19 17.54 1.79
CA LYS A 612 -29.35 17.45 2.68
C LYS A 612 -30.59 18.13 2.09
N ALA A 613 -30.44 18.97 1.07
CA ALA A 613 -31.56 19.67 0.44
C ALA A 613 -32.31 18.75 -0.52
N PHE A 614 -33.65 18.82 -0.50
CA PHE A 614 -34.46 18.00 -1.40
C PHE A 614 -35.69 18.65 -2.02
N ALA A 615 -36.10 19.84 -1.59
CA ALA A 615 -37.07 20.65 -2.31
C ALA A 615 -36.87 22.15 -2.05
N ALA A 616 -37.27 22.99 -2.99
CA ALA A 616 -37.48 24.40 -2.73
C ALA A 616 -38.88 24.58 -2.11
N VAL A 617 -39.05 25.54 -1.21
CA VAL A 617 -40.33 25.83 -0.56
C VAL A 617 -40.68 27.29 -0.75
N ARG A 618 -41.93 27.57 -1.12
CA ARG A 618 -42.45 28.94 -1.24
C ARG A 618 -43.69 29.12 -0.38
N GLN A 619 -43.67 30.16 0.47
CA GLN A 619 -44.83 30.60 1.25
C GLN A 619 -45.03 32.10 1.06
N GLY A 620 -46.02 32.48 0.26
CA GLY A 620 -46.21 33.89 -0.13
C GLY A 620 -45.00 34.45 -0.88
N ALA A 621 -44.38 35.51 -0.32
CA ALA A 621 -43.16 36.12 -0.85
C ALA A 621 -41.86 35.52 -0.26
N ARG A 622 -41.95 34.60 0.70
CA ARG A 622 -40.80 33.89 1.27
C ARG A 622 -40.43 32.68 0.43
N GLU A 623 -39.14 32.52 0.18
CA GLU A 623 -38.51 31.33 -0.39
C GLU A 623 -37.64 30.67 0.69
N GLY A 624 -37.63 29.34 0.69
CA GLY A 624 -36.84 28.52 1.59
C GLY A 624 -36.46 27.19 0.95
N THR A 625 -35.73 26.38 1.70
CA THR A 625 -35.21 25.07 1.28
C THR A 625 -35.63 24.02 2.30
N LEU A 626 -36.13 22.87 1.82
CA LEU A 626 -36.46 21.72 2.66
C LEU A 626 -35.24 20.81 2.80
N LEU A 627 -34.83 20.56 4.05
CA LEU A 627 -33.61 19.86 4.41
C LEU A 627 -33.90 18.58 5.23
N ASP A 628 -33.09 17.54 5.04
CA ASP A 628 -32.99 16.39 5.96
C ASP A 628 -32.10 16.80 7.14
N VAL A 629 -32.70 16.89 8.33
CA VAL A 629 -32.06 17.46 9.53
C VAL A 629 -31.68 16.42 10.58
N ALA A 630 -31.67 15.13 10.22
CA ALA A 630 -31.43 14.06 11.18
C ALA A 630 -30.15 14.25 12.01
N THR A 631 -29.11 14.85 11.44
CA THR A 631 -27.83 15.10 12.13
C THR A 631 -27.52 16.60 12.29
N ASP A 632 -28.53 17.47 12.18
CA ASP A 632 -28.35 18.92 12.28
C ASP A 632 -28.38 19.40 13.73
N GLU A 633 -27.64 20.48 13.98
CA GLU A 633 -27.40 21.03 15.32
C GLU A 633 -28.71 21.34 16.09
N ILE A 634 -29.65 22.01 15.43
CA ILE A 634 -30.93 22.41 16.02
C ILE A 634 -31.78 21.18 16.36
N PHE A 635 -31.89 20.23 15.43
CA PHE A 635 -32.71 19.04 15.61
C PHE A 635 -32.16 18.16 16.74
N ILE A 636 -30.86 17.88 16.75
CA ILE A 636 -30.21 17.08 17.78
C ILE A 636 -30.28 17.76 19.16
N SER A 637 -30.12 19.09 19.22
CA SER A 637 -30.28 19.85 20.47
C SER A 637 -31.70 19.75 21.04
N LEU A 638 -32.72 19.86 20.19
CA LEU A 638 -34.12 19.66 20.58
C LEU A 638 -34.39 18.22 21.00
N LEU A 639 -33.82 17.24 20.30
CA LEU A 639 -33.96 15.83 20.59
C LEU A 639 -33.44 15.51 21.99
N LEU A 640 -32.23 15.95 22.31
CA LEU A 640 -31.62 15.76 23.64
C LEU A 640 -32.38 16.52 24.74
N HIS A 641 -32.88 17.73 24.44
CA HIS A 641 -33.69 18.49 25.39
C HIS A 641 -35.00 17.76 25.72
N ASN A 642 -35.75 17.34 24.71
CA ASN A 642 -37.02 16.60 24.86
C ASN A 642 -36.80 15.25 25.54
N LEU A 643 -35.66 14.59 25.28
CA LEU A 643 -35.28 13.35 25.94
C LEU A 643 -35.11 13.55 27.44
N ARG A 644 -34.34 14.57 27.83
CA ARG A 644 -34.08 14.88 29.24
C ARG A 644 -35.34 15.31 30.00
N THR A 645 -36.27 16.00 29.35
CA THR A 645 -37.54 16.43 29.96
C THR A 645 -38.66 15.39 29.86
N SER A 646 -38.38 14.20 29.31
CA SER A 646 -39.31 13.08 29.18
C SER A 646 -40.62 13.47 28.48
N VAL A 647 -40.52 14.28 27.41
CA VAL A 647 -41.68 14.78 26.67
C VAL A 647 -42.48 13.64 26.06
N THR A 648 -43.79 13.82 25.98
CA THR A 648 -44.68 12.96 25.19
C THR A 648 -45.42 13.83 24.18
N VAL A 649 -45.41 13.44 22.91
CA VAL A 649 -46.07 14.16 21.82
C VAL A 649 -47.17 13.28 21.24
N ASP A 650 -48.42 13.67 21.44
CA ASP A 650 -49.59 12.98 20.88
C ASP A 650 -49.80 13.39 19.41
N GLU A 651 -50.04 12.43 18.51
CA GLU A 651 -50.29 12.65 17.09
C GLU A 651 -51.79 12.71 16.75
N VAL A 652 -52.10 13.15 15.51
CA VAL A 652 -53.48 13.38 15.03
C VAL A 652 -54.25 12.07 14.73
N GLU A 653 -53.56 10.94 14.58
CA GLU A 653 -54.16 9.65 14.18
C GLU A 653 -54.05 8.54 15.26
N GLY A 654 -53.80 8.91 16.53
CA GLY A 654 -53.78 7.97 17.66
C GLY A 654 -52.41 7.33 17.97
N SER A 655 -51.36 7.74 17.25
CA SER A 655 -49.95 7.48 17.54
C SER A 655 -49.39 8.45 18.59
N ARG A 656 -48.33 8.05 19.29
CA ARG A 656 -47.67 8.87 20.32
C ARG A 656 -46.16 8.69 20.30
N LEU A 657 -45.42 9.79 20.28
CA LEU A 657 -43.97 9.77 20.44
C LEU A 657 -43.62 9.91 21.92
N GLU A 658 -42.87 8.94 22.44
CA GLU A 658 -42.41 8.92 23.83
C GLU A 658 -40.91 9.08 23.91
N PHE A 659 -40.47 10.06 24.70
CA PHE A 659 -39.08 10.27 25.03
C PHE A 659 -38.79 9.65 26.40
N ARG A 660 -37.91 8.65 26.44
CA ARG A 660 -37.66 7.80 27.61
C ARG A 660 -36.21 7.96 28.08
N PRO A 661 -35.93 8.88 29.01
CA PRO A 661 -34.61 9.02 29.60
C PRO A 661 -34.32 7.88 30.59
N THR A 662 -33.05 7.55 30.74
CA THR A 662 -32.51 6.70 31.81
C THR A 662 -32.08 7.55 33.02
N LYS A 663 -31.81 6.92 34.16
CA LYS A 663 -31.29 7.64 35.34
C LYS A 663 -29.92 8.24 35.06
N LYS A 664 -29.08 7.53 34.29
CA LYS A 664 -27.76 8.04 33.86
C LYS A 664 -27.83 9.39 33.14
N LEU A 665 -28.88 9.62 32.33
CA LEU A 665 -29.06 10.91 31.68
C LEU A 665 -29.61 11.97 32.64
N THR A 666 -30.55 11.63 33.52
CA THR A 666 -31.13 12.61 34.47
C THR A 666 -30.12 13.07 35.51
N ASP A 667 -29.19 12.20 35.92
CA ASP A 667 -28.16 12.51 36.92
C ASP A 667 -27.00 13.35 36.35
N LYS A 668 -26.85 13.40 35.02
CA LYS A 668 -25.77 14.16 34.37
C LYS A 668 -26.04 15.68 34.45
N PRO A 669 -25.05 16.53 34.73
CA PRO A 669 -25.24 17.98 34.69
C PRO A 669 -25.55 18.48 33.26
N GLN A 670 -26.35 19.54 33.15
CA GLN A 670 -26.67 20.15 31.86
C GLN A 670 -25.61 21.19 31.50
N HIS A 671 -25.09 21.12 30.28
CA HIS A 671 -24.28 22.17 29.67
C HIS A 671 -24.84 22.56 28.31
N LYS A 672 -24.32 23.66 27.76
CA LYS A 672 -24.67 24.10 26.41
C LYS A 672 -23.86 23.25 25.42
N LEU A 673 -24.56 22.66 24.45
CA LEU A 673 -23.93 21.88 23.38
C LEU A 673 -23.18 22.84 22.43
N GLU A 674 -21.96 22.48 22.03
CA GLU A 674 -21.09 23.34 21.20
C GLU A 674 -20.71 22.70 19.87
N ASN A 675 -20.55 21.38 19.83
CA ASN A 675 -20.03 20.65 18.67
C ASN A 675 -20.95 19.48 18.30
N ILE A 676 -21.66 19.56 17.19
CA ILE A 676 -22.47 18.45 16.66
C ILE A 676 -21.88 18.04 15.31
N ARG A 677 -21.47 16.77 15.18
CA ARG A 677 -20.82 16.23 13.98
C ARG A 677 -21.53 14.97 13.49
N ALA A 678 -21.85 14.92 12.21
CA ALA A 678 -22.40 13.72 11.57
C ALA A 678 -21.31 12.66 11.36
N VAL A 679 -21.67 11.38 11.52
CA VAL A 679 -20.82 10.24 11.18
C VAL A 679 -21.19 9.75 9.78
N GLU A 680 -20.29 9.91 8.80
CA GLU A 680 -20.60 9.66 7.38
C GLU A 680 -20.41 8.20 6.92
N THR A 681 -19.92 7.33 7.80
CA THR A 681 -19.55 5.93 7.50
C THR A 681 -20.69 4.93 7.60
N GLU A 682 -21.82 5.27 8.23
CA GLU A 682 -22.95 4.34 8.40
C GLU A 682 -23.81 4.19 7.14
N GLN A 683 -24.26 2.96 6.87
CA GLN A 683 -24.97 2.62 5.63
C GLN A 683 -26.50 2.66 5.71
N SER A 684 -27.12 2.47 6.89
CA SER A 684 -28.58 2.28 7.03
C SER A 684 -29.27 3.24 8.01
N ASN A 685 -28.51 3.81 8.96
CA ASN A 685 -29.00 4.71 9.99
C ASN A 685 -28.31 6.08 9.88
N SER A 686 -28.66 7.02 10.76
CA SER A 686 -27.99 8.33 10.84
C SER A 686 -27.47 8.58 12.24
N THR A 687 -26.15 8.71 12.38
CA THR A 687 -25.49 8.92 13.67
C THR A 687 -24.85 10.30 13.76
N ALA A 688 -25.01 10.94 14.92
CA ALA A 688 -24.38 12.21 15.27
C ALA A 688 -23.59 12.08 16.58
N LEU A 689 -22.35 12.59 16.57
CA LEU A 689 -21.53 12.78 17.76
C LEU A 689 -21.77 14.20 18.30
N VAL A 690 -22.05 14.31 19.59
CA VAL A 690 -22.34 15.58 20.25
C VAL A 690 -21.33 15.82 21.36
N ASP A 691 -20.56 16.89 21.20
CA ASP A 691 -19.39 17.26 21.97
C ASP A 691 -18.42 16.08 22.09
N ASN A 692 -18.25 15.58 23.30
CA ASN A 692 -17.65 14.28 23.62
C ASN A 692 -18.50 13.58 24.68
N ASP A 693 -19.82 13.80 24.63
CA ASP A 693 -20.74 13.34 25.67
C ASP A 693 -21.79 12.37 25.15
N TYR A 694 -22.28 12.58 23.92
CA TYR A 694 -23.39 11.79 23.38
C TYR A 694 -23.09 11.21 21.99
N VAL A 695 -23.61 10.00 21.76
CA VAL A 695 -23.77 9.40 20.44
C VAL A 695 -25.28 9.24 20.21
N VAL A 696 -25.81 9.91 19.19
CA VAL A 696 -27.24 9.87 18.83
C VAL A 696 -27.38 9.08 17.53
N LYS A 697 -28.04 7.92 17.58
CA LYS A 697 -28.34 7.08 16.40
C LYS A 697 -29.83 7.17 16.10
N ILE A 698 -30.19 7.53 14.86
CA ILE A 698 -31.56 7.63 14.37
C ILE A 698 -31.83 6.48 13.41
N TYR A 699 -32.84 5.69 13.72
CA TYR A 699 -33.28 4.58 12.89
C TYR A 699 -34.13 5.11 11.73
N ARG A 700 -33.66 4.91 10.49
CA ARG A 700 -34.38 5.40 9.30
C ARG A 700 -35.52 4.48 8.89
N LYS A 701 -35.35 3.17 9.07
CA LYS A 701 -36.36 2.14 8.81
C LYS A 701 -36.99 1.70 10.12
N LEU A 702 -38.31 1.86 10.24
CA LEU A 702 -39.04 1.47 11.44
C LEU A 702 -39.42 0.00 11.37
N GLN A 703 -39.22 -0.70 12.49
CA GLN A 703 -39.62 -2.09 12.66
C GLN A 703 -40.51 -2.20 13.90
N PRO A 704 -41.70 -2.80 13.79
CA PRO A 704 -42.58 -2.99 14.92
C PRO A 704 -41.99 -4.02 15.89
N GLY A 705 -41.94 -3.67 17.18
CA GLY A 705 -41.41 -4.51 18.25
C GLY A 705 -40.40 -3.77 19.13
N ILE A 706 -39.99 -4.44 20.20
CA ILE A 706 -38.95 -3.94 21.10
C ILE A 706 -37.60 -4.02 20.39
N ASN A 707 -36.91 -2.89 20.24
CA ASN A 707 -35.60 -2.86 19.61
C ASN A 707 -34.54 -3.53 20.52
N PRO A 708 -33.76 -4.51 20.04
CA PRO A 708 -32.74 -5.20 20.84
C PRO A 708 -31.68 -4.28 21.45
N GLU A 709 -31.24 -3.24 20.74
CA GLU A 709 -30.21 -2.32 21.22
C GLU A 709 -30.72 -1.49 22.41
N ILE A 710 -32.00 -1.09 22.38
CA ILE A 710 -32.66 -0.42 23.53
C ILE A 710 -32.84 -1.40 24.69
N GLU A 711 -33.36 -2.60 24.43
CA GLU A 711 -33.63 -3.63 25.44
C GLU A 711 -32.36 -4.03 26.20
N VAL A 712 -31.32 -4.42 25.46
CA VAL A 712 -30.03 -4.85 26.00
C VAL A 712 -29.27 -3.68 26.61
N GLY A 713 -29.23 -2.53 25.93
CA GLY A 713 -28.58 -1.33 26.44
C GLY A 713 -29.19 -0.85 27.77
N HIS A 714 -30.53 -0.89 27.90
CA HIS A 714 -31.21 -0.55 29.14
C HIS A 714 -30.86 -1.53 30.26
N PHE A 715 -30.91 -2.84 29.98
CA PHE A 715 -30.59 -3.86 30.98
C PHE A 715 -29.13 -3.76 31.45
N LEU A 716 -28.17 -3.63 30.53
CA LEU A 716 -26.75 -3.48 30.85
C LEU A 716 -26.48 -2.20 31.65
N THR A 717 -27.18 -1.11 31.35
CA THR A 717 -26.96 0.20 31.99
C THR A 717 -27.64 0.35 33.36
N GLU A 718 -28.92 0.03 33.45
CA GLU A 718 -29.76 0.33 34.63
C GLU A 718 -29.92 -0.86 35.59
N ILE A 719 -29.74 -2.09 35.10
CA ILE A 719 -30.07 -3.31 35.85
C ILE A 719 -28.81 -4.10 36.23
N ALA A 720 -28.02 -4.51 35.22
CA ALA A 720 -26.83 -5.32 35.43
C ALA A 720 -25.57 -4.49 35.79
N GLY A 721 -25.53 -3.21 35.41
CA GLY A 721 -24.43 -2.31 35.72
C GLY A 721 -23.11 -2.67 35.02
N PHE A 722 -23.16 -3.19 33.79
CA PHE A 722 -21.97 -3.55 33.01
C PHE A 722 -21.25 -2.29 32.52
N ALA A 723 -20.02 -2.08 32.99
CA ALA A 723 -19.28 -0.83 32.77
C ALA A 723 -18.68 -0.70 31.35
N ASN A 724 -18.38 -1.82 30.69
CA ASN A 724 -17.65 -1.88 29.42
C ASN A 724 -18.59 -1.89 28.20
N SER A 725 -19.71 -1.18 28.32
CA SER A 725 -20.62 -0.81 27.23
C SER A 725 -20.96 0.67 27.39
N PRO A 726 -21.10 1.46 26.31
CA PRO A 726 -21.60 2.81 26.40
C PRO A 726 -22.94 2.84 27.15
N ALA A 727 -23.03 3.68 28.18
CA ALA A 727 -24.26 3.80 28.96
C ALA A 727 -25.39 4.31 28.06
N LEU A 728 -26.53 3.62 28.07
CA LEU A 728 -27.75 4.10 27.45
C LEU A 728 -28.24 5.33 28.22
N TYR A 729 -28.36 6.47 27.55
CA TYR A 729 -28.93 7.68 28.12
C TYR A 729 -30.44 7.78 27.89
N GLY A 730 -30.95 7.22 26.79
CA GLY A 730 -32.39 7.12 26.59
C GLY A 730 -32.75 6.74 25.17
N SER A 731 -34.05 6.60 24.94
CA SER A 731 -34.60 6.26 23.64
C SER A 731 -35.82 7.10 23.31
N ILE A 732 -36.14 7.15 22.02
CA ILE A 732 -37.33 7.80 21.49
C ILE A 732 -38.08 6.72 20.72
N GLU A 733 -39.31 6.47 21.13
CA GLU A 733 -40.14 5.38 20.59
C GLU A 733 -41.47 5.94 20.08
N LEU A 734 -41.92 5.44 18.93
CA LEU A 734 -43.27 5.65 18.40
C LEU A 734 -44.18 4.54 18.92
N ILE A 735 -45.30 4.92 19.52
CA ILE A 735 -46.31 4.03 20.09
C ILE A 735 -47.58 4.10 19.25
N GLU A 736 -48.04 2.95 18.77
CA GLU A 736 -49.24 2.80 17.94
C GLU A 736 -50.06 1.61 18.44
N GLY A 737 -51.12 1.88 19.21
CA GLY A 737 -51.83 0.85 19.97
C GLY A 737 -50.88 0.13 20.93
N ASP A 738 -50.73 -1.19 20.78
CA ASP A 738 -49.80 -2.01 21.56
C ASP A 738 -48.41 -2.16 20.89
N THR A 739 -48.23 -1.58 19.70
CA THR A 739 -46.99 -1.71 18.93
C THR A 739 -46.04 -0.56 19.26
N ARG A 740 -44.75 -0.88 19.39
CA ARG A 740 -43.67 0.10 19.58
C ARG A 740 -42.67 0.03 18.44
N SER A 741 -42.11 1.18 18.05
CA SER A 741 -41.02 1.25 17.07
C SER A 741 -39.97 2.25 17.53
N ALA A 742 -38.70 1.87 17.51
CA ALA A 742 -37.60 2.77 17.87
C ALA A 742 -37.37 3.84 16.79
N ILE A 743 -37.31 5.10 17.20
CA ILE A 743 -36.98 6.26 16.33
C ILE A 743 -35.51 6.64 16.50
N ALA A 744 -35.05 6.74 17.74
CA ALA A 744 -33.68 7.12 18.05
C ALA A 744 -33.22 6.56 19.39
N ILE A 745 -31.91 6.40 19.53
CA ILE A 745 -31.23 5.96 20.75
C ILE A 745 -30.07 6.91 21.04
N VAL A 746 -29.84 7.19 22.32
CA VAL A 746 -28.77 8.08 22.79
C VAL A 746 -27.88 7.32 23.76
N HIS A 747 -26.61 7.20 23.44
CA HIS A 747 -25.58 6.59 24.28
C HIS A 747 -24.57 7.62 24.78
N ALA A 748 -23.83 7.26 25.83
CA ALA A 748 -22.62 7.97 26.22
C ALA A 748 -21.56 7.88 25.13
N PHE A 749 -20.88 8.99 24.86
CA PHE A 749 -19.67 8.97 24.04
C PHE A 749 -18.50 8.36 24.82
N VAL A 750 -17.82 7.41 24.20
CA VAL A 750 -16.63 6.77 24.75
C VAL A 750 -15.42 7.24 23.96
N GLN A 751 -14.52 8.00 24.59
CA GLN A 751 -13.29 8.44 23.95
C GLN A 751 -12.37 7.23 23.71
N ASN A 752 -12.07 6.94 22.44
CA ASN A 752 -11.44 5.68 22.01
C ASN A 752 -10.38 5.91 20.92
N GLN A 753 -9.55 4.89 20.66
CA GLN A 753 -8.52 4.88 19.61
C GLN A 753 -9.00 4.35 18.26
N GLY A 754 -10.31 4.11 18.11
CA GLY A 754 -10.94 3.45 16.96
C GLY A 754 -11.50 2.08 17.32
N ASP A 755 -12.16 1.47 16.34
CA ASP A 755 -12.67 0.11 16.46
C ASP A 755 -11.54 -0.93 16.38
N ALA A 756 -11.77 -2.11 16.97
CA ALA A 756 -10.74 -3.15 17.05
C ALA A 756 -10.37 -3.72 15.66
N TRP A 757 -11.23 -3.61 14.64
CA TRP A 757 -10.90 -4.04 13.28
C TRP A 757 -9.83 -3.13 12.65
N THR A 758 -10.02 -1.81 12.77
CA THR A 758 -9.06 -0.81 12.28
C THR A 758 -7.71 -0.96 12.98
N VAL A 759 -7.71 -1.10 14.31
CA VAL A 759 -6.48 -1.30 15.10
C VAL A 759 -5.76 -2.60 14.73
N SER A 760 -6.50 -3.71 14.60
CA SER A 760 -5.94 -5.01 14.22
C SER A 760 -5.37 -5.01 12.80
N SER A 761 -6.08 -4.39 11.86
CA SER A 761 -5.61 -4.25 10.47
C SER A 761 -4.30 -3.46 10.40
N GLY A 762 -4.21 -2.34 11.13
CA GLY A 762 -2.98 -1.54 11.20
C GLY A 762 -1.81 -2.28 11.86
N TYR A 763 -2.07 -3.08 12.90
CA TYR A 763 -1.05 -3.95 13.51
C TYR A 763 -0.56 -5.02 12.53
N LEU A 764 -1.47 -5.73 11.87
CA LEU A 764 -1.14 -6.82 10.95
C LEU A 764 -0.34 -6.34 9.74
N ASP A 765 -0.64 -5.15 9.22
CA ASP A 765 0.14 -4.55 8.13
C ASP A 765 1.61 -4.29 8.56
N ARG A 766 1.84 -3.84 9.81
CA ARG A 766 3.20 -3.70 10.37
C ARG A 766 3.87 -5.06 10.62
N PHE A 767 3.12 -6.04 11.11
CA PHE A 767 3.60 -7.41 11.33
C PHE A 767 4.11 -8.03 10.01
N VAL A 768 3.33 -7.93 8.94
CA VAL A 768 3.71 -8.38 7.59
C VAL A 768 4.99 -7.70 7.11
N GLU A 769 5.11 -6.39 7.31
CA GLU A 769 6.28 -5.64 6.88
C GLU A 769 7.54 -6.09 7.63
N LYS A 770 7.44 -6.31 8.95
CA LYS A 770 8.52 -6.82 9.80
C LYS A 770 9.03 -8.18 9.31
N GLU A 771 8.13 -9.12 9.04
CA GLU A 771 8.44 -10.47 8.56
C GLU A 771 9.17 -10.49 7.20
N ARG A 772 8.94 -9.48 6.36
CA ARG A 772 9.60 -9.33 5.05
C ARG A 772 10.98 -8.68 5.15
N LEU A 773 11.17 -7.74 6.08
CA LEU A 773 12.38 -6.93 6.14
C LEU A 773 13.48 -7.57 7.00
N ILE A 774 13.11 -8.19 8.12
CA ILE A 774 14.04 -8.83 9.06
C ILE A 774 14.31 -10.27 8.62
N THR A 775 15.58 -10.57 8.36
CA THR A 775 16.05 -11.90 7.93
C THR A 775 16.74 -12.68 9.05
N GLY A 776 16.71 -12.17 10.29
CA GLY A 776 17.33 -12.79 11.46
C GLY A 776 16.31 -13.18 12.52
N ASP A 777 16.48 -14.38 13.09
CA ASP A 777 15.76 -14.87 14.26
C ASP A 777 16.19 -14.08 15.51
N ASP A 778 15.78 -12.82 15.67
CA ASP A 778 15.78 -12.19 16.99
C ASP A 778 14.39 -12.33 17.60
N PRO A 779 14.10 -13.44 18.30
CA PRO A 779 12.78 -13.72 18.85
C PRO A 779 12.31 -12.65 19.85
N HIS A 780 13.22 -11.88 20.48
CA HIS A 780 12.85 -10.97 21.58
C HIS A 780 11.98 -9.78 21.15
N GLU A 781 12.28 -9.10 20.04
CA GLU A 781 11.44 -7.99 19.54
C GLU A 781 10.14 -8.46 18.89
N MET A 782 10.12 -9.66 18.30
CA MET A 782 8.87 -10.26 17.80
C MET A 782 7.90 -10.58 18.94
N ILE A 783 8.43 -11.00 20.10
CA ILE A 783 7.64 -11.31 21.28
C ILE A 783 7.00 -10.05 21.86
N GLU A 784 7.69 -8.91 21.94
CA GLU A 784 7.19 -7.74 22.68
C GLU A 784 5.98 -7.05 22.01
N ASP A 785 6.05 -6.78 20.70
CA ASP A 785 4.92 -6.21 19.92
C ASP A 785 3.71 -7.16 19.92
N GLN A 786 3.98 -8.46 19.82
CA GLN A 786 2.95 -9.48 19.85
C GLN A 786 2.31 -9.58 21.23
N VAL A 787 3.09 -9.53 22.31
CA VAL A 787 2.59 -9.51 23.69
C VAL A 787 1.68 -8.30 23.91
N ALA A 788 2.02 -7.12 23.38
CA ALA A 788 1.18 -5.94 23.49
C ALA A 788 -0.20 -6.14 22.83
N TYR A 789 -0.24 -6.71 21.62
CA TYR A 789 -1.52 -6.99 20.95
C TYR A 789 -2.31 -8.10 21.64
N LEU A 790 -1.64 -9.17 22.08
CA LEU A 790 -2.29 -10.28 22.78
C LEU A 790 -2.99 -9.82 24.07
N ARG A 791 -2.49 -8.77 24.74
CA ARG A 791 -3.20 -8.15 25.88
C ARG A 791 -4.59 -7.64 25.50
N TYR A 792 -4.78 -7.07 24.31
CA TYR A 792 -6.11 -6.66 23.84
C TYR A 792 -7.03 -7.87 23.66
N MET A 793 -6.52 -9.00 23.16
CA MET A 793 -7.31 -10.24 23.02
C MET A 793 -7.66 -10.84 24.39
N THR A 794 -6.72 -10.82 25.35
CA THR A 794 -6.99 -11.21 26.75
C THR A 794 -8.08 -10.32 27.37
N GLN A 795 -7.97 -9.00 27.24
CA GLN A 795 -9.00 -8.08 27.74
C GLN A 795 -10.34 -8.28 27.03
N THR A 796 -10.33 -8.60 25.74
CA THR A 796 -11.54 -8.96 25.00
C THR A 796 -12.20 -10.20 25.62
N GLY A 797 -11.43 -11.24 25.92
CA GLY A 797 -11.94 -12.46 26.56
C GLY A 797 -12.60 -12.18 27.90
N LEU A 798 -11.93 -11.37 28.73
CA LEU A 798 -12.46 -10.88 30.01
C LEU A 798 -13.80 -10.16 29.84
N ARG A 799 -13.87 -9.12 28.99
CA ARG A 799 -15.07 -8.29 28.84
C ARG A 799 -16.25 -9.03 28.22
N VAL A 800 -15.99 -9.97 27.31
CA VAL A 800 -17.05 -10.81 26.71
C VAL A 800 -17.64 -11.76 27.75
N ALA A 801 -16.82 -12.38 28.61
CA ALA A 801 -17.32 -13.22 29.69
C ALA A 801 -18.11 -12.41 30.72
N GLU A 802 -17.61 -11.25 31.14
CA GLU A 802 -18.31 -10.34 32.06
C GLU A 802 -19.66 -9.87 31.50
N MET A 803 -19.71 -9.50 30.21
CA MET A 803 -20.95 -9.11 29.53
C MET A 803 -21.98 -10.24 29.57
N GLN A 804 -21.59 -11.48 29.26
CA GLN A 804 -22.50 -12.61 29.24
C GLN A 804 -22.99 -13.00 30.63
N MET A 805 -22.13 -12.94 31.64
CA MET A 805 -22.55 -13.11 33.04
C MET A 805 -23.50 -11.98 33.48
N ALA A 806 -23.27 -10.75 33.03
CA ALA A 806 -24.17 -9.63 33.28
C ALA A 806 -25.55 -9.89 32.65
N LEU A 807 -25.61 -10.31 31.39
CA LEU A 807 -26.85 -10.68 30.68
C LEU A 807 -27.60 -11.84 31.33
N ALA A 808 -26.90 -12.70 32.07
CA ALA A 808 -27.46 -13.84 32.80
C ALA A 808 -27.78 -13.55 34.28
N SER A 809 -27.53 -12.34 34.76
CA SER A 809 -27.47 -12.02 36.21
C SER A 809 -28.83 -12.02 36.94
N ARG A 810 -29.96 -12.04 36.21
CA ARG A 810 -31.30 -11.89 36.76
C ARG A 810 -32.21 -13.01 36.30
N ASP A 811 -32.85 -13.68 37.26
CA ASP A 811 -33.80 -14.78 37.03
C ASP A 811 -35.27 -14.34 37.17
N ASP A 812 -35.51 -13.14 37.68
CA ASP A 812 -36.81 -12.52 37.91
C ASP A 812 -37.33 -11.71 36.72
N ILE A 813 -36.47 -11.40 35.75
CA ILE A 813 -36.84 -10.67 34.51
C ILE A 813 -36.94 -11.68 33.37
N ALA A 814 -38.15 -11.98 32.91
CA ALA A 814 -38.42 -13.07 31.96
C ALA A 814 -37.57 -12.99 30.67
N GLU A 815 -37.38 -11.80 30.12
CA GLU A 815 -36.63 -11.56 28.88
C GLU A 815 -35.13 -11.85 29.03
N PHE A 816 -34.56 -11.69 30.23
CA PHE A 816 -33.14 -11.91 30.51
C PHE A 816 -32.85 -13.15 31.36
N LYS A 817 -33.90 -13.78 31.91
CA LYS A 817 -33.81 -15.02 32.68
C LYS A 817 -33.08 -16.09 31.87
N PRO A 818 -31.95 -16.64 32.36
CA PRO A 818 -31.32 -17.77 31.70
C PRO A 818 -32.29 -18.96 31.61
N GLU A 819 -32.38 -19.56 30.44
CA GLU A 819 -33.28 -20.70 30.17
C GLU A 819 -32.45 -21.94 29.85
N ALA A 820 -32.92 -23.13 30.24
CA ALA A 820 -32.30 -24.36 29.78
C ALA A 820 -32.45 -24.49 28.26
N THR A 821 -31.40 -24.96 27.60
CA THR A 821 -31.43 -25.28 26.18
C THR A 821 -32.27 -26.53 25.98
N ALA A 822 -33.41 -26.41 25.29
CA ALA A 822 -34.29 -27.52 25.02
C ALA A 822 -33.90 -28.22 23.71
N ALA A 823 -34.23 -29.51 23.59
CA ALA A 823 -34.04 -30.26 22.35
C ALA A 823 -34.71 -29.60 21.12
N SER A 824 -35.80 -28.85 21.33
CA SER A 824 -36.46 -28.08 20.27
C SER A 824 -35.60 -26.90 19.76
N ASP A 825 -34.80 -26.27 20.63
CA ASP A 825 -33.91 -25.18 20.23
C ASP A 825 -32.78 -25.70 19.33
N ILE A 826 -32.22 -26.85 19.68
CA ILE A 826 -31.12 -27.49 18.95
C ILE A 826 -31.57 -27.95 17.56
N ARG A 827 -32.76 -28.56 17.47
CA ARG A 827 -33.39 -28.90 16.18
C ARG A 827 -33.59 -27.65 15.32
N LEU A 828 -34.11 -26.57 15.92
CA LEU A 828 -34.32 -25.31 15.23
C LEU A 828 -33.00 -24.74 14.66
N TRP A 829 -31.94 -24.64 15.47
CA TRP A 829 -30.65 -24.13 14.99
C TRP A 829 -30.03 -25.04 13.93
N THR A 830 -30.14 -26.35 14.08
CA THR A 830 -29.66 -27.33 13.08
C THR A 830 -30.40 -27.16 11.75
N ASP A 831 -31.73 -27.07 11.79
CA ASP A 831 -32.55 -26.87 10.59
C ASP A 831 -32.28 -25.50 9.93
N GLU A 832 -32.05 -24.45 10.72
CA GLU A 832 -31.65 -23.13 10.21
C GLU A 832 -30.30 -23.17 9.47
N ILE A 833 -29.29 -23.86 10.01
CA ILE A 833 -27.98 -24.03 9.35
C ILE A 833 -28.12 -24.83 8.06
N VAL A 834 -28.83 -25.97 8.10
CA VAL A 834 -29.02 -26.83 6.92
C VAL A 834 -29.79 -26.09 5.83
N SER A 835 -30.86 -25.36 6.20
CA SER A 835 -31.65 -24.54 5.28
C SER A 835 -30.81 -23.44 4.62
N ARG A 836 -29.89 -22.81 5.35
CA ARG A 836 -28.95 -21.82 4.80
C ARG A 836 -27.88 -22.45 3.91
N ALA A 837 -27.35 -23.60 4.28
CA ALA A 837 -26.26 -24.27 3.55
C ALA A 837 -26.71 -24.79 2.17
N GLU A 838 -27.97 -25.17 2.01
CA GLU A 838 -28.46 -25.79 0.77
C GLU A 838 -28.42 -24.85 -0.48
N PRO A 839 -28.89 -23.59 -0.40
CA PRO A 839 -28.65 -22.60 -1.45
C PRO A 839 -27.16 -22.36 -1.72
N VAL A 840 -26.34 -22.33 -0.67
CA VAL A 840 -24.89 -22.13 -0.78
C VAL A 840 -24.24 -23.27 -1.57
N PHE A 841 -24.53 -24.53 -1.24
CA PHE A 841 -24.03 -25.68 -2.00
C PHE A 841 -24.48 -25.64 -3.46
N SER A 842 -25.73 -25.25 -3.72
CA SER A 842 -26.27 -25.12 -5.07
C SER A 842 -25.52 -24.05 -5.89
N LEU A 843 -25.24 -22.89 -5.29
CA LEU A 843 -24.48 -21.80 -5.91
C LEU A 843 -23.00 -22.17 -6.14
N LEU A 844 -22.36 -22.82 -5.18
CA LEU A 844 -20.98 -23.29 -5.29
C LEU A 844 -20.84 -24.31 -6.42
N ALA A 845 -21.77 -25.27 -6.52
CA ALA A 845 -21.78 -26.27 -7.60
C ALA A 845 -21.92 -25.62 -8.99
N GLN A 846 -22.77 -24.58 -9.12
CA GLN A 846 -22.91 -23.83 -10.37
C GLN A 846 -21.63 -23.06 -10.76
N ARG A 847 -20.92 -22.50 -9.78
CA ARG A 847 -19.71 -21.68 -10.02
C ARG A 847 -18.42 -22.50 -10.16
N ARG A 848 -18.40 -23.76 -9.70
CA ARG A 848 -17.22 -24.64 -9.69
C ARG A 848 -16.41 -24.62 -10.99
N ASN A 849 -17.06 -24.74 -12.15
CA ASN A 849 -16.36 -24.84 -13.44
C ASN A 849 -15.68 -23.53 -13.88
N ASN A 850 -16.15 -22.40 -13.36
CA ASN A 850 -15.63 -21.06 -13.67
C ASN A 850 -14.68 -20.53 -12.60
N ALA A 851 -14.48 -21.25 -11.49
CA ALA A 851 -13.56 -20.87 -10.42
C ALA A 851 -12.09 -21.16 -10.79
N ALA A 852 -11.16 -20.42 -10.17
CA ALA A 852 -9.72 -20.63 -10.31
C ALA A 852 -9.31 -22.03 -9.79
N GLU A 853 -8.22 -22.59 -10.32
CA GLU A 853 -7.79 -23.96 -10.02
C GLU A 853 -7.56 -24.21 -8.51
N GLN A 854 -7.00 -23.22 -7.82
CA GLN A 854 -6.81 -23.23 -6.36
C GLN A 854 -8.12 -23.20 -5.55
N ASP A 855 -9.18 -22.57 -6.05
CA ASP A 855 -10.46 -22.47 -5.35
C ASP A 855 -11.35 -23.70 -5.60
N ARG A 856 -11.16 -24.38 -6.74
CA ARG A 856 -11.89 -25.61 -7.08
C ARG A 856 -11.68 -26.70 -6.03
N GLY A 857 -10.45 -26.86 -5.52
CA GLY A 857 -10.16 -27.81 -4.46
C GLY A 857 -10.94 -27.54 -3.17
N LEU A 858 -11.03 -26.27 -2.77
CA LEU A 858 -11.79 -25.86 -1.58
C LEU A 858 -13.31 -26.03 -1.80
N ILE A 859 -13.81 -25.67 -2.99
CA ILE A 859 -15.22 -25.85 -3.36
C ILE A 859 -15.59 -27.33 -3.32
N ASP A 860 -14.75 -28.21 -3.87
CA ASP A 860 -14.99 -29.65 -3.90
C ASP A 860 -15.04 -30.25 -2.49
N ALA A 861 -14.09 -29.85 -1.63
CA ALA A 861 -14.05 -30.28 -0.25
C ALA A 861 -15.30 -29.83 0.53
N VAL A 862 -15.79 -28.60 0.30
CA VAL A 862 -17.02 -28.11 0.94
C VAL A 862 -18.27 -28.82 0.39
N LEU A 863 -18.35 -29.06 -0.92
CA LEU A 863 -19.47 -29.79 -1.53
C LEU A 863 -19.57 -31.24 -1.04
N ALA A 864 -18.43 -31.88 -0.72
CA ALA A 864 -18.40 -33.23 -0.17
C ALA A 864 -19.13 -33.34 1.19
N LEU A 865 -19.22 -32.24 1.94
CA LEU A 865 -19.88 -32.19 3.25
C LEU A 865 -21.41 -32.22 3.17
N ARG A 866 -22.00 -31.99 1.99
CA ARG A 866 -23.44 -31.75 1.83
C ARG A 866 -24.32 -32.83 2.45
N ASN A 867 -23.95 -34.09 2.28
CA ASN A 867 -24.74 -35.23 2.77
C ASN A 867 -24.55 -35.48 4.28
N ASP A 868 -23.39 -35.13 4.82
CA ASP A 868 -23.00 -35.45 6.20
C ASP A 868 -23.17 -34.25 7.15
N LEU A 869 -23.55 -33.07 6.64
CA LEU A 869 -23.65 -31.84 7.41
C LEU A 869 -24.60 -31.99 8.60
N ARG A 870 -25.79 -32.56 8.38
CA ARG A 870 -26.80 -32.74 9.44
C ARG A 870 -26.29 -33.67 10.54
N ASP A 871 -25.69 -34.78 10.17
CA ASP A 871 -25.11 -35.75 11.12
C ASP A 871 -23.93 -35.16 11.89
N THR A 872 -23.14 -34.31 11.23
CA THR A 872 -22.03 -33.60 11.87
C THR A 872 -22.53 -32.58 12.89
N LEU A 873 -23.54 -31.78 12.55
CA LEU A 873 -24.15 -30.82 13.47
C LEU A 873 -24.79 -31.52 14.68
N ALA A 874 -25.48 -32.64 14.46
CA ALA A 874 -26.09 -33.43 15.53
C ALA A 874 -25.06 -34.06 16.49
N ARG A 875 -23.87 -34.40 16.00
CA ARG A 875 -22.75 -34.87 16.85
C ARG A 875 -22.12 -33.75 17.66
N LEU A 876 -21.99 -32.56 17.07
CA LEU A 876 -21.36 -31.40 17.73
C LEU A 876 -22.26 -30.78 18.82
N LEU A 877 -23.58 -30.81 18.62
CA LEU A 877 -24.53 -30.30 19.60
C LEU A 877 -25.66 -31.33 19.84
N PRO A 878 -25.45 -32.29 20.75
CA PRO A 878 -26.45 -33.30 21.11
C PRO A 878 -27.70 -32.69 21.74
N GLU A 879 -28.88 -33.30 21.50
CA GLU A 879 -30.17 -32.80 22.02
C GLU A 879 -30.28 -32.80 23.56
N ASP A 880 -29.39 -33.52 24.26
CA ASP A 880 -29.34 -33.67 25.71
C ASP A 880 -28.24 -32.82 26.39
N ILE A 881 -27.65 -31.86 25.66
CA ILE A 881 -26.62 -30.98 26.23
C ILE A 881 -27.14 -30.17 27.43
N ASP A 882 -26.39 -30.20 28.53
CA ASP A 882 -26.65 -29.36 29.70
C ASP A 882 -26.03 -27.98 29.48
N GLY A 883 -26.86 -26.95 29.34
CA GLY A 883 -26.42 -25.58 29.10
C GLY A 883 -27.57 -24.59 29.00
N LEU A 884 -27.30 -23.34 29.35
CA LEU A 884 -28.27 -22.25 29.33
C LEU A 884 -28.16 -21.42 28.04
N LYS A 885 -29.32 -20.94 27.57
CA LYS A 885 -29.44 -19.91 26.55
C LYS A 885 -29.80 -18.58 27.21
N ILE A 886 -29.14 -17.50 26.76
CA ILE A 886 -29.29 -16.14 27.29
C ILE A 886 -29.52 -15.13 26.17
N ARG A 887 -29.89 -13.89 26.54
CA ARG A 887 -29.77 -12.76 25.61
C ARG A 887 -28.29 -12.59 25.26
N HIS A 888 -28.02 -12.26 24.02
CA HIS A 888 -26.68 -12.23 23.43
C HIS A 888 -26.60 -11.06 22.46
N HIS A 889 -25.39 -10.74 22.00
CA HIS A 889 -25.16 -9.62 21.09
C HIS A 889 -25.71 -9.90 19.68
N GLY A 890 -25.52 -11.13 19.17
CA GLY A 890 -26.18 -11.60 17.95
C GLY A 890 -25.53 -11.23 16.62
N ASP A 891 -24.54 -10.34 16.61
CA ASP A 891 -23.62 -10.10 15.48
C ASP A 891 -22.26 -9.56 15.96
N PHE A 892 -21.62 -10.29 16.86
CA PHE A 892 -20.40 -9.83 17.51
C PHE A 892 -19.15 -10.06 16.64
N HIS A 893 -18.38 -9.00 16.37
CA HIS A 893 -17.15 -9.01 15.57
C HIS A 893 -16.22 -7.85 15.96
N LEU A 894 -14.98 -7.79 15.44
CA LEU A 894 -13.99 -6.76 15.82
C LEU A 894 -14.46 -5.31 15.60
N GLY A 895 -15.30 -5.06 14.59
CA GLY A 895 -15.93 -3.73 14.37
C GLY A 895 -16.97 -3.30 15.43
N GLN A 896 -17.43 -4.21 16.30
CA GLN A 896 -18.39 -3.97 17.39
C GLN A 896 -17.67 -3.69 18.72
N MET A 897 -16.36 -3.42 18.66
CA MET A 897 -15.49 -3.23 19.81
C MET A 897 -14.70 -1.94 19.65
N LEU A 898 -14.70 -1.10 20.68
CA LEU A 898 -13.87 0.10 20.77
C LEU A 898 -12.66 -0.16 21.67
N ILE A 899 -11.48 0.24 21.20
CA ILE A 899 -10.27 0.21 22.02
C ILE A 899 -10.22 1.49 22.86
N VAL A 900 -10.17 1.35 24.19
CA VAL A 900 -10.13 2.46 25.14
C VAL A 900 -8.90 2.30 26.03
N LYS A 901 -7.79 2.93 25.62
CA LYS A 901 -6.46 2.75 26.24
C LYS A 901 -6.04 1.28 26.19
N ASP A 902 -6.10 0.59 27.33
CA ASP A 902 -5.74 -0.81 27.50
C ASP A 902 -6.96 -1.71 27.74
N ASP A 903 -8.18 -1.19 27.55
CA ASP A 903 -9.45 -1.89 27.81
C ASP A 903 -10.37 -1.87 26.57
N ILE A 904 -11.43 -2.66 26.61
CA ILE A 904 -12.38 -2.89 25.52
C ILE A 904 -13.78 -2.44 25.91
N PHE A 905 -14.46 -1.74 25.01
CA PHE A 905 -15.88 -1.42 25.12
C PHE A 905 -16.66 -2.11 24.00
N ILE A 906 -17.77 -2.77 24.35
CA ILE A 906 -18.65 -3.47 23.41
C ILE A 906 -19.81 -2.53 23.05
N ILE A 907 -20.13 -2.42 21.76
CA ILE A 907 -21.15 -1.49 21.24
C ILE A 907 -22.16 -2.22 20.32
N ASP A 908 -23.22 -1.53 19.91
CA ASP A 908 -24.16 -1.94 18.83
C ASP A 908 -24.82 -3.33 18.99
N PHE A 909 -25.54 -3.49 20.10
CA PHE A 909 -26.39 -4.65 20.45
C PHE A 909 -27.66 -4.80 19.59
N GLU A 910 -27.68 -4.27 18.37
CA GLU A 910 -28.81 -4.35 17.45
C GLU A 910 -29.01 -5.79 16.91
N GLY A 911 -27.94 -6.59 16.87
CA GLY A 911 -27.89 -7.90 16.23
C GLY A 911 -28.00 -7.81 14.70
N GLU A 912 -27.99 -8.94 14.00
CA GLU A 912 -27.98 -8.99 12.52
C GLU A 912 -29.19 -8.25 11.90
N PRO A 913 -29.02 -7.06 11.28
CA PRO A 913 -30.14 -6.18 10.89
C PRO A 913 -31.07 -6.78 9.82
N ARG A 914 -30.61 -7.79 9.09
CA ARG A 914 -31.41 -8.52 8.08
C ARG A 914 -32.44 -9.46 8.70
N ARG A 915 -32.32 -9.79 9.99
CA ARG A 915 -33.25 -10.69 10.70
C ARG A 915 -34.43 -9.93 11.31
N PRO A 916 -35.63 -10.54 11.37
CA PRO A 916 -36.77 -10.00 12.12
C PRO A 916 -36.42 -9.71 13.59
N ILE A 917 -37.09 -8.72 14.20
CA ILE A 917 -36.88 -8.37 15.63
C ILE A 917 -37.06 -9.59 16.54
N GLU A 918 -38.06 -10.43 16.27
CA GLU A 918 -38.30 -11.64 17.07
C GLU A 918 -37.10 -12.58 17.10
N ASP A 919 -36.45 -12.78 15.94
CA ASP A 919 -35.27 -13.63 15.81
C ASP A 919 -34.05 -13.04 16.50
N ARG A 920 -33.87 -11.71 16.39
CA ARG A 920 -32.80 -10.98 17.10
C ARG A 920 -32.99 -10.99 18.62
N ARG A 921 -34.24 -11.16 19.08
CA ARG A 921 -34.59 -11.27 20.50
C ARG A 921 -34.48 -12.68 21.07
N ARG A 922 -34.30 -13.72 20.24
CA ARG A 922 -34.15 -15.10 20.73
C ARG A 922 -32.93 -15.25 21.63
N LYS A 923 -33.03 -16.16 22.59
CA LYS A 923 -31.91 -16.54 23.46
C LYS A 923 -31.07 -17.61 22.76
N ALA A 924 -29.76 -17.55 22.93
CA ALA A 924 -28.82 -18.53 22.39
C ALA A 924 -27.70 -18.83 23.41
N PRO A 925 -26.98 -19.94 23.27
CA PRO A 925 -25.79 -20.22 24.05
C PRO A 925 -24.72 -19.16 23.82
N ALA A 926 -23.94 -18.86 24.86
CA ALA A 926 -22.86 -17.89 24.84
C ALA A 926 -21.82 -18.11 23.73
N ALA A 927 -21.64 -19.37 23.28
CA ALA A 927 -20.75 -19.74 22.19
C ALA A 927 -21.05 -19.05 20.86
N ARG A 928 -22.27 -18.57 20.64
CA ARG A 928 -22.65 -17.90 19.40
C ARG A 928 -21.89 -16.58 19.18
N ASP A 929 -21.76 -15.74 20.22
CA ASP A 929 -20.99 -14.48 20.13
C ASP A 929 -19.49 -14.76 20.07
N VAL A 930 -19.00 -15.75 20.83
CA VAL A 930 -17.59 -16.20 20.82
C VAL A 930 -17.18 -16.66 19.42
N ALA A 931 -18.03 -17.45 18.74
CA ALA A 931 -17.79 -17.89 17.37
C ALA A 931 -17.70 -16.73 16.38
N GLY A 932 -18.57 -15.71 16.52
CA GLY A 932 -18.55 -14.51 15.68
C GLY A 932 -17.22 -13.76 15.76
N LEU A 933 -16.70 -13.57 16.97
CA LEU A 933 -15.42 -12.89 17.18
C LEU A 933 -14.23 -13.71 16.64
N ILE A 934 -14.18 -15.02 16.90
CA ILE A 934 -13.10 -15.89 16.39
C ILE A 934 -13.04 -15.84 14.85
N ARG A 935 -14.20 -15.89 14.20
CA ARG A 935 -14.29 -15.73 12.74
C ARG A 935 -13.75 -14.37 12.28
N SER A 936 -14.09 -13.30 13.00
CA SER A 936 -13.60 -11.95 12.71
C SER A 936 -12.06 -11.83 12.81
N ILE A 937 -11.44 -12.49 13.79
CA ILE A 937 -9.98 -12.56 13.94
C ILE A 937 -9.35 -13.30 12.74
N ASP A 938 -9.88 -14.46 12.33
CA ASP A 938 -9.40 -15.20 11.15
C ASP A 938 -9.55 -14.38 9.85
N TYR A 939 -10.64 -13.62 9.72
CA TYR A 939 -10.85 -12.70 8.58
C TYR A 939 -9.78 -11.61 8.53
N SER A 940 -9.38 -11.07 9.69
CA SER A 940 -8.38 -10.00 9.77
C SER A 940 -6.99 -10.48 9.29
N ALA A 941 -6.57 -11.68 9.72
CA ALA A 941 -5.30 -12.29 9.28
C ALA A 941 -5.29 -12.56 7.77
N THR A 942 -6.39 -13.10 7.26
CA THR A 942 -6.49 -13.43 5.83
C THR A 942 -6.51 -12.16 4.97
N ALA A 943 -7.25 -11.14 5.39
CA ALA A 943 -7.27 -9.84 4.71
C ALA A 943 -5.86 -9.20 4.68
N ALA A 944 -5.05 -9.39 5.72
CA ALA A 944 -3.66 -8.92 5.75
C ALA A 944 -2.76 -9.69 4.76
N LEU A 945 -2.91 -11.02 4.66
CA LEU A 945 -2.18 -11.84 3.70
C LEU A 945 -2.47 -11.41 2.25
N GLU A 946 -3.75 -11.27 1.88
CA GLU A 946 -4.12 -10.84 0.52
C GLU A 946 -3.58 -9.44 0.18
N ARG A 947 -3.64 -8.50 1.12
CA ARG A 947 -3.03 -7.17 0.94
C ARG A 947 -1.52 -7.28 0.72
N ALA A 948 -0.85 -8.22 1.37
CA ALA A 948 0.58 -8.42 1.24
C ALA A 948 0.97 -9.07 -0.11
N GLU A 949 0.23 -10.09 -0.54
CA GLU A 949 0.46 -10.81 -1.80
C GLU A 949 0.30 -9.92 -3.04
N LYS A 950 -0.59 -8.92 -2.97
CA LYS A 950 -0.72 -7.88 -4.01
C LYS A 950 0.57 -7.07 -4.24
N ILE A 951 1.44 -6.97 -3.24
CA ILE A 951 2.70 -6.22 -3.34
C ILE A 951 3.85 -7.09 -3.81
N ALA A 952 3.99 -8.25 -3.19
CA ALA A 952 5.01 -9.22 -3.53
C ALA A 952 4.50 -10.63 -3.17
N PRO A 953 4.82 -11.64 -3.98
CA PRO A 953 4.46 -13.02 -3.69
C PRO A 953 5.07 -13.47 -2.35
N ASP A 954 4.36 -14.36 -1.65
CA ASP A 954 4.87 -15.01 -0.44
C ASP A 954 5.92 -16.06 -0.81
N GLU A 955 7.21 -15.69 -0.68
CA GLU A 955 8.31 -16.61 -0.97
C GLU A 955 8.29 -17.79 0.03
N ASN A 956 7.94 -18.98 -0.48
CA ASN A 956 7.86 -20.25 0.25
C ASN A 956 6.79 -20.33 1.36
N GLY A 957 5.74 -19.50 1.31
CA GLY A 957 4.63 -19.58 2.29
C GLY A 957 4.99 -19.09 3.70
N LYS A 958 6.12 -18.40 3.88
CA LYS A 958 6.61 -17.94 5.18
C LYS A 958 5.61 -16.97 5.82
N LEU A 959 5.07 -16.04 5.02
CA LEU A 959 4.17 -15.02 5.52
C LEU A 959 2.82 -15.62 5.93
N ALA A 960 2.29 -16.54 5.11
CA ALA A 960 1.08 -17.28 5.43
C ALA A 960 1.22 -18.06 6.75
N ALA A 961 2.36 -18.72 6.96
CA ALA A 961 2.65 -19.43 8.21
C ALA A 961 2.74 -18.48 9.41
N ALA A 962 3.41 -17.33 9.27
CA ALA A 962 3.54 -16.33 10.33
C ALA A 962 2.17 -15.73 10.74
N LEU A 963 1.32 -15.38 9.77
CA LEU A 963 -0.03 -14.87 10.02
C LEU A 963 -0.95 -15.92 10.63
N THR A 964 -0.80 -17.18 10.21
CA THR A 964 -1.51 -18.32 10.83
C THR A 964 -1.11 -18.46 12.29
N GLY A 965 0.18 -18.44 12.60
CA GLY A 965 0.68 -18.50 13.98
C GLY A 965 0.24 -17.30 14.83
N TRP A 966 0.17 -16.09 14.25
CA TRP A 966 -0.40 -14.93 14.95
C TRP A 966 -1.88 -15.12 15.28
N ARG A 967 -2.67 -15.59 14.30
CA ARG A 967 -4.10 -15.81 14.47
C ARG A 967 -4.37 -16.80 15.60
N ASP A 968 -3.67 -17.93 15.59
CA ASP A 968 -3.88 -18.99 16.58
C ASP A 968 -3.57 -18.46 17.99
N ARG A 969 -2.45 -17.75 18.17
CA ARG A 969 -2.12 -17.10 19.44
C ARG A 969 -3.15 -16.05 19.89
N ALA A 970 -3.71 -15.29 18.95
CA ALA A 970 -4.75 -14.29 19.25
C ALA A 970 -6.07 -14.95 19.69
N ILE A 971 -6.48 -16.02 19.01
CA ILE A 971 -7.66 -16.82 19.38
C ILE A 971 -7.44 -17.49 20.75
N ASP A 972 -6.28 -18.08 20.97
CA ASP A 972 -5.94 -18.75 22.24
C ASP A 972 -5.98 -17.76 23.40
N ALA A 973 -5.33 -16.60 23.27
CA ALA A 973 -5.33 -15.57 24.32
C ALA A 973 -6.74 -15.05 24.64
N PHE A 974 -7.62 -14.97 23.64
CA PHE A 974 -9.03 -14.61 23.83
C PHE A 974 -9.81 -15.73 24.54
N VAL A 975 -9.72 -16.97 24.06
CA VAL A 975 -10.48 -18.12 24.57
C VAL A 975 -10.04 -18.51 25.98
N GLU A 976 -8.73 -18.46 26.26
CA GLU A 976 -8.17 -18.73 27.60
C GLU A 976 -8.69 -17.71 28.61
N ALA A 977 -8.53 -16.41 28.34
CA ALA A 977 -9.04 -15.35 29.21
C ALA A 977 -10.56 -15.42 29.42
N TYR A 978 -11.30 -15.75 28.35
CA TYR A 978 -12.74 -15.95 28.42
C TYR A 978 -13.11 -17.12 29.34
N ARG A 979 -12.45 -18.28 29.21
CA ARG A 979 -12.68 -19.47 30.04
C ARG A 979 -12.32 -19.24 31.50
N GLU A 980 -11.20 -18.57 31.76
CA GLU A 980 -10.76 -18.23 33.13
C GLU A 980 -11.75 -17.29 33.83
N THR A 981 -12.33 -16.34 33.07
CA THR A 981 -13.27 -15.36 33.60
C THR A 981 -14.69 -15.92 33.74
N MET A 982 -15.08 -16.89 32.91
CA MET A 982 -16.43 -17.46 32.90
C MET A 982 -16.67 -18.34 34.13
N THR A 983 -17.20 -17.74 35.19
CA THR A 983 -17.45 -18.43 36.47
C THR A 983 -18.76 -19.24 36.48
N ASP A 984 -19.74 -18.89 35.64
CA ASP A 984 -21.00 -19.62 35.53
C ASP A 984 -20.88 -20.80 34.54
N LYS A 985 -20.60 -21.99 35.09
CA LYS A 985 -20.47 -23.25 34.35
C LYS A 985 -21.74 -23.71 33.63
N ARG A 986 -22.87 -23.03 33.81
CA ARG A 986 -24.11 -23.32 33.09
C ARG A 986 -24.21 -22.52 31.78
N LEU A 987 -23.49 -21.40 31.67
CA LEU A 987 -23.38 -20.62 30.43
C LEU A 987 -22.32 -21.20 29.48
N TRP A 988 -21.34 -21.91 30.03
CA TRP A 988 -20.26 -22.56 29.30
C TRP A 988 -19.96 -23.94 29.88
N PRO A 989 -20.03 -25.03 29.09
CA PRO A 989 -19.83 -26.39 29.59
C PRO A 989 -18.51 -26.56 30.33
N ALA A 990 -18.56 -27.26 31.47
CA ALA A 990 -17.36 -27.57 32.26
C ALA A 990 -16.47 -28.63 31.61
N ASP A 991 -17.06 -29.52 30.80
CA ASP A 991 -16.31 -30.46 29.98
C ASP A 991 -15.73 -29.73 28.76
N ALA A 992 -14.40 -29.73 28.64
CA ALA A 992 -13.70 -29.00 27.59
C ALA A 992 -14.12 -29.46 26.18
N LYS A 993 -14.36 -30.76 26.01
CA LYS A 993 -14.79 -31.32 24.73
C LYS A 993 -16.19 -30.85 24.36
N ALA A 994 -17.15 -30.92 25.29
CA ALA A 994 -18.50 -30.41 25.06
C ALA A 994 -18.52 -28.90 24.75
N ALA A 995 -17.66 -28.11 25.40
CA ALA A 995 -17.49 -26.69 25.11
C ALA A 995 -16.93 -26.45 23.70
N ASP A 996 -15.89 -27.20 23.31
CA ASP A 996 -15.28 -27.10 21.98
C ASP A 996 -16.26 -27.53 20.87
N ASP A 997 -17.01 -28.60 21.09
CA ASP A 997 -18.00 -29.11 20.14
C ASP A 997 -19.17 -28.11 19.97
N MET A 998 -19.65 -27.51 21.07
CA MET A 998 -20.64 -26.43 21.02
C MET A 998 -20.10 -25.19 20.30
N LEU A 999 -18.85 -24.80 20.53
CA LEU A 999 -18.22 -23.68 19.83
C LEU A 999 -18.08 -23.96 18.33
N LYS A 1000 -17.64 -25.17 17.96
CA LYS A 1000 -17.54 -25.61 16.55
C LYS A 1000 -18.89 -25.55 15.84
N PHE A 1001 -19.98 -25.92 16.50
CA PHE A 1001 -21.34 -25.81 15.94
C PHE A 1001 -21.65 -24.38 15.50
N PHE A 1002 -21.43 -23.38 16.37
CA PHE A 1002 -21.69 -21.97 16.03
C PHE A 1002 -20.65 -21.35 15.09
N LEU A 1003 -19.41 -21.86 15.09
CA LEU A 1003 -18.41 -21.49 14.08
C LEU A 1003 -18.85 -21.92 12.66
N ILE A 1004 -19.43 -23.12 12.53
CA ILE A 1004 -20.01 -23.59 11.26
C ILE A 1004 -21.20 -22.71 10.85
N GLU A 1005 -22.08 -22.35 11.78
CA GLU A 1005 -23.20 -21.43 11.48
C GLU A 1005 -22.69 -20.11 10.87
N LYS A 1006 -21.70 -19.48 11.53
CA LYS A 1006 -21.15 -18.19 11.08
C LYS A 1006 -20.39 -18.34 9.75
N ALA A 1007 -19.64 -19.43 9.57
CA ALA A 1007 -18.94 -19.69 8.30
C ALA A 1007 -19.90 -19.79 7.11
N PHE A 1008 -21.03 -20.51 7.24
CA PHE A 1008 -22.03 -20.58 6.16
C PHE A 1008 -22.68 -19.22 5.88
N TYR A 1009 -22.91 -18.41 6.90
CA TYR A 1009 -23.37 -17.03 6.73
C TYR A 1009 -22.38 -16.17 5.94
N GLU A 1010 -21.08 -16.28 6.25
CA GLU A 1010 -20.02 -15.56 5.53
C GLU A 1010 -19.93 -16.00 4.06
N ILE A 1011 -20.00 -17.31 3.78
CA ILE A 1011 -20.00 -17.83 2.40
C ILE A 1011 -21.19 -17.26 1.63
N GLU A 1012 -22.39 -17.29 2.20
CA GLU A 1012 -23.59 -16.72 1.58
C GLU A 1012 -23.43 -15.21 1.28
N TYR A 1013 -22.91 -14.46 2.25
CA TYR A 1013 -22.68 -13.03 2.10
C TYR A 1013 -21.68 -12.70 0.98
N GLU A 1014 -20.53 -13.38 0.96
CA GLU A 1014 -19.47 -13.16 -0.04
C GLU A 1014 -19.93 -13.58 -1.44
N LEU A 1015 -20.70 -14.68 -1.57
CA LEU A 1015 -21.29 -15.09 -2.84
C LEU A 1015 -22.19 -14.02 -3.47
N ALA A 1016 -22.90 -13.25 -2.64
CA ALA A 1016 -23.86 -12.24 -3.05
C ALA A 1016 -23.24 -10.86 -3.29
N HIS A 1017 -22.16 -10.49 -2.58
CA HIS A 1017 -21.62 -9.12 -2.61
C HIS A 1017 -20.18 -9.03 -3.13
N ARG A 1018 -19.34 -10.05 -2.89
CA ARG A 1018 -17.89 -10.00 -3.08
C ARG A 1018 -17.32 -11.39 -3.47
N PRO A 1019 -17.64 -11.89 -4.69
CA PRO A 1019 -17.27 -13.25 -5.11
C PRO A 1019 -15.77 -13.56 -5.06
N ASP A 1020 -14.91 -12.55 -5.23
CA ASP A 1020 -13.45 -12.71 -5.22
C ASP A 1020 -12.90 -13.06 -3.83
N TRP A 1021 -13.66 -12.83 -2.76
CA TRP A 1021 -13.29 -13.11 -1.36
C TRP A 1021 -13.77 -14.49 -0.87
N LEU A 1022 -14.41 -15.27 -1.74
CA LEU A 1022 -15.04 -16.54 -1.39
C LEU A 1022 -14.07 -17.58 -0.81
N ARG A 1023 -12.79 -17.52 -1.19
CA ARG A 1023 -11.74 -18.43 -0.70
C ARG A 1023 -11.61 -18.40 0.83
N VAL A 1024 -11.78 -17.22 1.43
CA VAL A 1024 -11.57 -16.99 2.86
C VAL A 1024 -12.53 -17.80 3.74
N PRO A 1025 -13.86 -17.65 3.62
CA PRO A 1025 -14.78 -18.42 4.45
C PRO A 1025 -14.82 -19.91 4.07
N LEU A 1026 -14.46 -20.31 2.84
CA LEU A 1026 -14.32 -21.72 2.47
C LEU A 1026 -13.16 -22.40 3.21
N ALA A 1027 -11.96 -21.78 3.20
CA ALA A 1027 -10.81 -22.30 3.94
C ALA A 1027 -11.05 -22.29 5.46
N GLY A 1028 -11.74 -21.27 5.97
CA GLY A 1028 -12.20 -21.20 7.36
C GLY A 1028 -13.09 -22.38 7.75
N LEU A 1029 -14.12 -22.67 6.96
CA LEU A 1029 -15.05 -23.78 7.21
C LEU A 1029 -14.33 -25.14 7.24
N LEU A 1030 -13.43 -25.39 6.29
CA LEU A 1030 -12.68 -26.66 6.24
C LEU A 1030 -11.74 -26.82 7.43
N ARG A 1031 -11.10 -25.74 7.90
CA ARG A 1031 -10.30 -25.77 9.15
C ARG A 1031 -11.14 -26.15 10.36
N ILE A 1032 -12.33 -25.56 10.50
CA ILE A 1032 -13.23 -25.83 11.63
C ILE A 1032 -13.60 -27.33 11.68
N LEU A 1033 -13.80 -27.95 10.52
CA LEU A 1033 -14.24 -29.34 10.41
C LEU A 1033 -13.10 -30.36 10.52
N ASN A 1034 -11.90 -30.04 10.04
CA ASN A 1034 -10.77 -30.98 10.01
C ASN A 1034 -9.95 -31.01 11.31
N GLY A 1035 -10.16 -30.06 12.23
CA GLY A 1035 -9.73 -30.18 13.62
C GLY A 1035 -8.23 -30.03 13.93
N GLU A 1036 -7.36 -29.64 12.99
CA GLU A 1036 -5.98 -29.17 13.22
C GLU A 1036 -5.35 -28.64 11.89
N PRO A 1037 -4.21 -27.90 11.92
CA PRO A 1037 -3.69 -27.17 10.77
C PRO A 1037 -3.16 -28.14 9.70
N GLN A 1038 -3.63 -27.99 8.46
CA GLN A 1038 -3.00 -28.66 7.31
C GLN A 1038 -1.59 -28.09 7.12
N GLU A 1039 -0.58 -28.74 7.70
CA GLU A 1039 0.75 -28.72 7.12
C GLU A 1039 0.69 -29.38 5.73
N SER A 1040 1.12 -28.61 4.72
CA SER A 1040 1.43 -29.04 3.35
C SER A 1040 0.26 -29.56 2.47
N VAL A 1041 -0.35 -28.64 1.71
CA VAL A 1041 -0.67 -28.86 0.28
C VAL A 1041 -0.12 -27.69 -0.52
#